data_AF-C3YCI3-F1
#
_entry.id   AF-C3YCI3-F1
#
_cell.length_a   1.000
_cell.length_b   1.000
_cell.length_c   1.000
_cell.angle_alpha   90.00
_cell.angle_beta   90.00
_cell.angle_gamma   90.00
#
_symmetry.space_group_name_H-M   'P 1'
#
loop_
_entity.id
_entity.type
_entity.pdbx_description
1 polymer ?
#
loop_
_entity_poly.entity_id
_entity_poly.type
_entity_poly.pdbx_seq_one_letter_code
_entity_poly.pdbx_strand_id
1 'polypeptide(L)'
;MDTGSHQDPVGVLIDPESPPSELISAMKRIAERSLKDPVARGSFCEDCPEGPSVVLTRLTDVLRTTSSPQLKMHACATLGALAHGDRQVREQVCQLGVLAALTGILREKQEEHGRLLPDQLKLQEQTAALVRKLTHQYKCQLDDLRQSQILSLLLQFCDVYGRDTRGKFRHAFPAESRCFLRRLTTGKQLVGRVTELRKLERKMVMQRFNRRHVIGLCEDRVYLCELYDTTTTDDVLVSAELVKAGLAWVEPEDVMYPSNKGSEGIEDDDRGVWKDMFVTCWVDGSHFWAHVGGDDTHGTIKRIQDEIKSAKSRAEPLIKCPEVGDMVVAPPKGNQDESKDDLPGSPGTTGYRAVVTEVKVGMVSQVRVHAVDYGFDTDVSWILLTKVPLSVSDVPPQATACVLRSVIPPPPSVPALCSVLGTLCNLTQDQCKVSDMIVEKEGLSLVTKLCYSPVDEVCRLSASVLLNLARSSRIRNRMGLLGAPKALLDMCQRYVKDDAILEAGIGALRNLMYQCMPNRWRLVDLKGFMVLMHIYKTSKNESIKLQALGAIKNLVGEGNTKGDPDFTLKYNGSPRNEDGYHFLKAMKKESKLEGDREIDKKSSPRTSGKIESLSEDAEESESLAKFILNNVTKAKRSRTASEPASRSKGSPKSGDKKSESKTTSARSQNRSRSKSEESPKSISPRRSRSPRKSPEKSTQESPTRKKSDRKLRKGEVHPDPTEVSLGTDTLNSFFDDLSDAGSVKDTVAAKEFLQTVLSPDIPSSRPLSEEPKYVQGFVVDFVEDTTHDIRPQTSVDKISITTIGRITCAFLNSGRGGTLYLGIKPDYTVRGIEITRHERDEFRLGIDRLMTRMIPPVKHDKYQVVFHPVISRSGCDSPDTRKCVEDLHVIELTHQDVRELVLNEEEQRYQAEVESLQSEIQRLQTQLRSPSRDNHNKDSPQKGNGSALSNMASGVMQGNSLNSSSDRSPPKEAISPSSPGEKCNVS
;
A
#
# COMPACT_ATOMS: atom_id res chain seq x y z
N MET A 1 4.41 -68.61 -28.34
CA MET A 1 3.26 -68.04 -29.09
C MET A 1 2.08 -68.11 -28.14
N ASP A 2 1.74 -66.99 -27.52
CA ASP A 2 0.57 -66.84 -26.66
C ASP A 2 -0.06 -65.50 -27.04
N THR A 3 -0.98 -65.53 -28.00
CA THR A 3 -1.73 -64.37 -28.47
C THR A 3 -2.95 -64.20 -27.57
N GLY A 4 -2.73 -63.60 -26.41
CA GLY A 4 -3.80 -63.15 -25.51
C GLY A 4 -4.51 -61.93 -26.09
N SER A 5 -5.55 -62.18 -26.89
CA SER A 5 -6.51 -61.20 -27.37
C SER A 5 -7.46 -60.79 -26.24
N HIS A 6 -7.19 -59.66 -25.60
CA HIS A 6 -8.19 -58.84 -24.90
C HIS A 6 -7.74 -57.37 -24.97
N GLN A 7 -7.82 -56.78 -26.16
CA GLN A 7 -8.06 -55.35 -26.27
C GLN A 7 -9.56 -55.19 -26.39
N ASP A 8 -10.27 -55.05 -25.27
CA ASP A 8 -11.61 -54.49 -25.33
C ASP A 8 -11.45 -53.08 -25.91
N PRO A 9 -12.05 -52.76 -27.08
CA PRO A 9 -12.11 -51.40 -27.55
C PRO A 9 -13.01 -50.66 -26.57
N VAL A 10 -12.42 -50.06 -25.55
CA VAL A 10 -13.14 -49.19 -24.62
C VAL A 10 -13.47 -47.92 -25.41
N GLY A 11 -14.53 -47.98 -26.21
CA GLY A 11 -15.22 -46.82 -26.75
C GLY A 11 -15.83 -46.07 -25.58
N VAL A 12 -15.01 -45.28 -24.90
CA VAL A 12 -15.48 -44.38 -23.84
C VAL A 12 -16.23 -43.25 -24.52
N LEU A 13 -17.52 -43.46 -24.82
CA LEU A 13 -18.40 -42.38 -25.25
C LEU A 13 -18.62 -41.45 -24.05
N ILE A 14 -18.22 -40.18 -24.19
CA ILE A 14 -18.69 -39.11 -23.31
C ILE A 14 -20.07 -38.73 -23.84
N ASP A 15 -21.12 -39.43 -23.44
CA ASP A 15 -22.48 -39.03 -23.78
C ASP A 15 -23.00 -38.04 -22.72
N PRO A 16 -23.28 -36.76 -23.06
CA PRO A 16 -23.75 -35.76 -22.10
C PRO A 16 -25.05 -36.16 -21.38
N GLU A 17 -25.81 -37.10 -21.93
CA GLU A 17 -27.03 -37.64 -21.32
C GLU A 17 -26.76 -38.76 -20.30
N SER A 18 -25.53 -39.27 -20.23
CA SER A 18 -25.15 -40.31 -19.27
C SER A 18 -25.18 -39.80 -17.82
N PRO A 19 -25.40 -40.69 -16.84
CA PRO A 19 -25.33 -40.34 -15.42
C PRO A 19 -24.01 -39.62 -15.06
N PRO A 20 -24.02 -38.60 -14.19
CA PRO A 20 -22.81 -37.86 -13.82
C PRO A 20 -21.65 -38.73 -13.33
N SER A 21 -21.93 -39.83 -12.62
CA SER A 21 -20.92 -40.78 -12.14
C SER A 21 -20.18 -41.50 -13.28
N GLU A 22 -20.90 -41.88 -14.34
CA GLU A 22 -20.33 -42.55 -15.52
C GLU A 22 -19.49 -41.57 -16.34
N LEU A 23 -20.01 -40.34 -16.54
CA LEU A 23 -19.27 -39.24 -17.18
C LEU A 23 -17.96 -38.94 -16.46
N ILE A 24 -17.98 -38.85 -15.12
CA ILE A 24 -16.77 -38.63 -14.32
C ILE A 24 -15.79 -39.78 -14.47
N SER A 25 -16.27 -41.03 -14.45
CA SER A 25 -15.43 -42.22 -14.64
C SER A 25 -14.79 -42.27 -16.04
N ALA A 26 -15.55 -41.92 -17.07
CA ALA A 26 -15.07 -41.75 -18.44
C ALA A 26 -13.96 -40.69 -18.54
N MET A 27 -14.21 -39.49 -18.01
CA MET A 27 -13.26 -38.38 -17.98
C MET A 27 -11.95 -38.73 -17.27
N LYS A 28 -12.04 -39.40 -16.09
CA LYS A 28 -10.86 -39.88 -15.35
C LYS A 28 -10.02 -40.85 -16.18
N ARG A 29 -10.65 -41.84 -16.83
CA ARG A 29 -9.95 -42.82 -17.69
C ARG A 29 -9.23 -42.13 -18.86
N ILE A 30 -9.89 -41.16 -19.51
CA ILE A 30 -9.29 -40.38 -20.60
C ILE A 30 -8.09 -39.58 -20.09
N ALA A 31 -8.24 -38.87 -18.98
CA ALA A 31 -7.17 -38.06 -18.38
C ALA A 31 -5.96 -38.92 -17.97
N GLU A 32 -6.19 -40.05 -17.28
CA GLU A 32 -5.13 -40.96 -16.83
C GLU A 32 -4.38 -41.58 -18.01
N ARG A 33 -5.10 -42.03 -19.05
CA ARG A 33 -4.48 -42.60 -20.25
C ARG A 33 -3.65 -41.55 -21.01
N SER A 34 -4.18 -40.33 -21.14
CA SER A 34 -3.47 -39.21 -21.78
C SER A 34 -2.19 -38.81 -21.04
N LEU A 35 -2.19 -38.91 -19.71
CA LEU A 35 -1.01 -38.61 -18.89
C LEU A 35 0.03 -39.74 -18.94
N LYS A 36 -0.39 -41.01 -18.97
CA LYS A 36 0.50 -42.18 -18.99
C LYS A 36 1.20 -42.39 -20.34
N ASP A 37 0.50 -42.12 -21.45
CA ASP A 37 1.02 -42.38 -22.79
C ASP A 37 0.92 -41.11 -23.67
N PRO A 38 2.01 -40.33 -23.80
CA PRO A 38 2.05 -39.15 -24.67
C PRO A 38 1.83 -39.48 -26.15
N VAL A 39 2.21 -40.68 -26.61
CA VAL A 39 2.05 -41.10 -28.01
C VAL A 39 0.57 -41.41 -28.27
N ALA A 40 -0.11 -42.03 -27.29
CA ALA A 40 -1.55 -42.24 -27.36
C ALA A 40 -2.39 -40.95 -27.29
N ARG A 41 -1.81 -39.78 -26.99
CA ARG A 41 -2.54 -38.50 -27.13
C ARG A 41 -2.83 -38.19 -28.60
N GLY A 42 -1.83 -38.42 -29.46
CA GLY A 42 -1.98 -38.33 -30.91
C GLY A 42 -2.88 -39.44 -31.44
N SER A 43 -2.78 -40.66 -30.91
CA SER A 43 -3.63 -41.77 -31.36
C SER A 43 -5.09 -41.67 -30.88
N PHE A 44 -5.39 -41.03 -29.74
CA PHE A 44 -6.77 -40.65 -29.38
C PHE A 44 -7.39 -39.72 -30.43
N CYS A 45 -6.56 -38.97 -31.17
CA CYS A 45 -6.98 -38.13 -32.26
C CYS A 45 -7.20 -38.89 -33.59
N GLU A 46 -6.74 -40.12 -33.71
CA GLU A 46 -6.83 -40.89 -34.96
C GLU A 46 -7.71 -42.15 -34.84
N ASP A 47 -7.67 -42.82 -33.69
CA ASP A 47 -8.35 -44.11 -33.45
C ASP A 47 -9.73 -43.99 -32.78
N CYS A 48 -10.12 -42.79 -32.34
CA CYS A 48 -11.46 -42.59 -31.78
C CYS A 48 -12.48 -42.56 -32.93
N PRO A 49 -13.52 -43.43 -32.94
CA PRO A 49 -14.44 -43.53 -34.08
C PRO A 49 -15.22 -42.22 -34.36
N GLU A 50 -15.34 -41.35 -33.36
CA GLU A 50 -15.97 -40.03 -33.48
C GLU A 50 -14.96 -38.90 -33.81
N GLY A 51 -13.65 -39.16 -33.71
CA GLY A 51 -12.59 -38.16 -33.87
C GLY A 51 -12.38 -37.24 -32.64
N PRO A 52 -11.20 -36.61 -32.52
CA PRO A 52 -10.79 -35.79 -31.38
C PRO A 52 -11.65 -34.53 -31.23
N SER A 53 -12.06 -33.97 -32.37
CA SER A 53 -12.90 -32.78 -32.40
C SER A 53 -14.23 -33.02 -31.67
N VAL A 54 -14.80 -34.23 -31.77
CA VAL A 54 -16.06 -34.57 -31.08
C VAL A 54 -15.84 -34.65 -29.58
N VAL A 55 -14.79 -35.35 -29.11
CA VAL A 55 -14.46 -35.43 -27.68
C VAL A 55 -14.21 -34.05 -27.07
N LEU A 56 -13.43 -33.20 -27.74
CA LEU A 56 -13.17 -31.84 -27.29
C LEU A 56 -14.43 -30.97 -27.29
N THR A 57 -15.30 -31.13 -28.29
CA THR A 57 -16.59 -30.43 -28.36
C THR A 57 -17.49 -30.84 -27.19
N ARG A 58 -17.63 -32.14 -26.94
CA ARG A 58 -18.46 -32.65 -25.83
C ARG A 58 -17.93 -32.20 -24.46
N LEU A 59 -16.62 -32.23 -24.22
CA LEU A 59 -16.03 -31.70 -22.99
C LEU A 59 -16.26 -30.19 -22.84
N THR A 60 -16.18 -29.44 -23.94
CA THR A 60 -16.48 -28.00 -23.98
C THR A 60 -17.95 -27.74 -23.68
N ASP A 61 -18.86 -28.56 -24.20
CA ASP A 61 -20.28 -28.46 -23.93
C ASP A 61 -20.59 -28.76 -22.48
N VAL A 62 -19.94 -29.77 -21.86
CA VAL A 62 -20.05 -30.00 -20.41
C VAL A 62 -19.68 -28.75 -19.62
N LEU A 63 -18.59 -28.04 -19.97
CA LEU A 63 -18.21 -26.81 -19.29
C LEU A 63 -19.27 -25.70 -19.39
N ARG A 64 -20.01 -25.65 -20.49
CA ARG A 64 -20.99 -24.60 -20.80
C ARG A 64 -22.38 -24.89 -20.22
N THR A 65 -22.84 -26.12 -20.33
CA THR A 65 -24.25 -26.47 -20.14
C THR A 65 -24.54 -27.03 -18.77
N THR A 66 -23.58 -27.72 -18.14
CA THR A 66 -23.83 -28.34 -16.84
C THR A 66 -23.84 -27.30 -15.71
N SER A 67 -24.68 -27.51 -14.71
CA SER A 67 -24.64 -26.77 -13.44
C SER A 67 -23.75 -27.45 -12.39
N SER A 68 -23.35 -28.71 -12.61
CA SER A 68 -22.57 -29.49 -11.64
C SER A 68 -21.10 -29.03 -11.59
N PRO A 69 -20.60 -28.51 -10.45
CA PRO A 69 -19.21 -28.10 -10.31
C PRO A 69 -18.23 -29.27 -10.47
N GLN A 70 -18.64 -30.47 -10.03
CA GLN A 70 -17.82 -31.68 -10.14
C GLN A 70 -17.62 -32.11 -11.59
N LEU A 71 -18.66 -32.06 -12.43
CA LEU A 71 -18.54 -32.36 -13.86
C LEU A 71 -17.65 -31.33 -14.55
N LYS A 72 -17.83 -30.03 -14.28
CA LYS A 72 -16.94 -28.99 -14.82
C LYS A 72 -15.48 -29.20 -14.40
N MET A 73 -15.25 -29.58 -13.15
CA MET A 73 -13.92 -29.81 -12.61
C MET A 73 -13.23 -30.96 -13.35
N HIS A 74 -13.93 -32.09 -13.54
CA HIS A 74 -13.41 -33.23 -14.29
C HIS A 74 -13.23 -32.95 -15.78
N ALA A 75 -14.12 -32.15 -16.39
CA ALA A 75 -13.96 -31.69 -17.77
C ALA A 75 -12.72 -30.80 -17.91
N CYS A 76 -12.50 -29.85 -17.00
CA CYS A 76 -11.28 -29.02 -16.96
C CYS A 76 -10.00 -29.87 -16.85
N ALA A 77 -9.99 -30.84 -15.93
CA ALA A 77 -8.85 -31.74 -15.73
C ALA A 77 -8.56 -32.59 -16.99
N THR A 78 -9.60 -33.11 -17.63
CA THR A 78 -9.51 -33.95 -18.84
C THR A 78 -9.01 -33.14 -20.03
N LEU A 79 -9.61 -31.97 -20.29
CA LEU A 79 -9.12 -31.04 -21.31
C LEU A 79 -7.66 -30.65 -21.04
N GLY A 80 -7.31 -30.44 -19.77
CA GLY A 80 -5.95 -30.12 -19.36
C GLY A 80 -4.97 -31.27 -19.59
N ALA A 81 -5.40 -32.53 -19.46
CA ALA A 81 -4.57 -33.68 -19.76
C ALA A 81 -4.33 -33.81 -21.28
N LEU A 82 -5.39 -33.65 -22.08
CA LEU A 82 -5.32 -33.70 -23.55
C LEU A 82 -4.48 -32.56 -24.14
N ALA A 83 -4.66 -31.34 -23.64
CA ALA A 83 -3.95 -30.15 -24.12
C ALA A 83 -2.48 -30.09 -23.69
N HIS A 84 -2.05 -30.94 -22.75
CA HIS A 84 -0.69 -30.91 -22.23
C HIS A 84 0.31 -31.36 -23.29
N GLY A 85 1.27 -30.51 -23.65
CA GLY A 85 2.31 -30.81 -24.64
C GLY A 85 1.84 -30.80 -26.10
N ASP A 86 0.54 -30.90 -26.38
CA ASP A 86 -0.01 -30.93 -27.74
C ASP A 86 -0.51 -29.55 -28.20
N ARG A 87 0.15 -28.97 -29.21
CA ARG A 87 -0.20 -27.65 -29.75
C ARG A 87 -1.51 -27.66 -30.55
N GLN A 88 -1.77 -28.71 -31.32
CA GLN A 88 -2.97 -28.79 -32.17
C GLN A 88 -4.23 -28.90 -31.31
N VAL A 89 -4.18 -29.71 -30.25
CA VAL A 89 -5.28 -29.82 -29.28
C VAL A 89 -5.53 -28.47 -28.59
N ARG A 90 -4.49 -27.74 -28.18
CA ARG A 90 -4.66 -26.39 -27.60
C ARG A 90 -5.36 -25.42 -28.56
N GLU A 91 -4.93 -25.41 -29.82
CA GLU A 91 -5.52 -24.59 -30.88
C GLU A 91 -7.01 -24.93 -31.07
N GLN A 92 -7.35 -26.21 -31.18
CA GLN A 92 -8.74 -26.68 -31.30
C GLN A 92 -9.59 -26.32 -30.09
N VAL A 93 -9.09 -26.55 -28.86
CA VAL A 93 -9.78 -26.20 -27.61
C VAL A 93 -10.08 -24.69 -27.54
N CYS A 94 -9.13 -23.84 -27.97
CA CYS A 94 -9.35 -22.41 -28.04
C CYS A 94 -10.38 -22.02 -29.11
N GLN A 95 -10.31 -22.60 -30.32
CA GLN A 95 -11.26 -22.37 -31.41
C GLN A 95 -12.69 -22.77 -31.04
N LEU A 96 -12.84 -23.81 -30.21
CA LEU A 96 -14.13 -24.23 -29.67
C LEU A 96 -14.72 -23.22 -28.68
N GLY A 97 -14.02 -22.14 -28.33
CA GLY A 97 -14.52 -21.09 -27.44
C GLY A 97 -14.48 -21.46 -25.95
N VAL A 98 -13.55 -22.33 -25.54
CA VAL A 98 -13.40 -22.76 -24.14
C VAL A 98 -13.02 -21.60 -23.22
N LEU A 99 -12.23 -20.63 -23.67
CA LEU A 99 -11.84 -19.48 -22.84
C LEU A 99 -13.05 -18.67 -22.32
N ALA A 100 -14.12 -18.57 -23.10
CA ALA A 100 -15.36 -17.93 -22.66
C ALA A 100 -16.07 -18.74 -21.56
N ALA A 101 -16.10 -20.07 -21.68
CA ALA A 101 -16.66 -20.95 -20.65
C ALA A 101 -15.84 -20.89 -19.35
N LEU A 102 -14.50 -20.95 -19.44
CA LEU A 102 -13.61 -20.82 -18.28
C LEU A 102 -13.74 -19.45 -17.60
N THR A 103 -13.93 -18.38 -18.38
CA THR A 103 -14.23 -17.05 -17.83
C THR A 103 -15.53 -17.08 -17.04
N GLY A 104 -16.58 -17.74 -17.54
CA GLY A 104 -17.84 -17.92 -16.81
C GLY A 104 -17.64 -18.60 -15.46
N ILE A 105 -16.83 -19.66 -15.42
CA ILE A 105 -16.50 -20.40 -14.18
C ILE A 105 -15.70 -19.54 -13.20
N LEU A 106 -14.68 -18.81 -13.68
CA LEU A 106 -13.87 -17.93 -12.83
C LEU A 106 -14.65 -16.70 -12.34
N ARG A 107 -15.69 -16.27 -13.07
CA ARG A 107 -16.55 -15.14 -12.71
C ARG A 107 -17.64 -15.53 -11.72
N GLU A 108 -18.05 -16.81 -11.71
CA GLU A 108 -19.14 -17.30 -10.87
C GLU A 108 -18.93 -16.81 -9.43
N LYS A 109 -19.86 -15.97 -8.99
CA LYS A 109 -19.65 -15.09 -7.84
C LYS A 109 -19.31 -15.92 -6.61
N GLN A 110 -18.26 -15.52 -5.90
CA GLN A 110 -18.13 -15.88 -4.50
C GLN A 110 -19.41 -15.39 -3.79
N GLU A 111 -20.06 -16.27 -3.03
CA GLU A 111 -21.20 -15.89 -2.20
C GLU A 111 -20.86 -14.68 -1.33
N GLU A 112 -21.86 -13.88 -0.92
CA GLU A 112 -21.68 -12.62 -0.17
C GLU A 112 -20.83 -12.74 1.11
N HIS A 113 -20.59 -13.96 1.58
CA HIS A 113 -19.84 -14.27 2.79
C HIS A 113 -18.37 -14.65 2.55
N GLY A 114 -17.88 -14.58 1.30
CA GLY A 114 -16.46 -14.75 0.97
C GLY A 114 -15.89 -16.16 1.18
N ARG A 115 -16.73 -17.15 1.54
CA ARG A 115 -16.33 -18.55 1.60
C ARG A 115 -16.81 -19.26 0.35
N LEU A 116 -15.86 -19.72 -0.46
CA LEU A 116 -16.14 -20.67 -1.52
C LEU A 116 -16.44 -22.03 -0.92
N LEU A 117 -17.48 -22.69 -1.44
CA LEU A 117 -17.67 -24.11 -1.17
C LEU A 117 -16.44 -24.91 -1.62
N PRO A 118 -16.02 -25.97 -0.91
CA PRO A 118 -14.84 -26.76 -1.25
C PRO A 118 -14.79 -27.23 -2.72
N ASP A 119 -15.95 -27.62 -3.27
CA ASP A 119 -16.07 -28.08 -4.66
C ASP A 119 -15.87 -26.93 -5.66
N GLN A 120 -16.35 -25.72 -5.36
CA GLN A 120 -16.15 -24.55 -6.21
C GLN A 120 -14.67 -24.10 -6.20
N LEU A 121 -13.99 -24.22 -5.05
CA LEU A 121 -12.56 -23.94 -4.95
C LEU A 121 -11.73 -24.90 -5.81
N LYS A 122 -12.00 -26.21 -5.73
CA LYS A 122 -11.35 -27.22 -6.58
C LYS A 122 -11.65 -26.99 -8.06
N LEU A 123 -12.87 -26.58 -8.40
CA LEU A 123 -13.22 -26.20 -9.77
C LEU A 123 -12.38 -25.01 -10.25
N GLN A 124 -12.21 -23.97 -9.44
CA GLN A 124 -11.36 -22.82 -9.78
C GLN A 124 -9.89 -23.22 -9.95
N GLU A 125 -9.37 -24.12 -9.09
CA GLU A 125 -8.03 -24.69 -9.24
C GLU A 125 -7.84 -25.39 -10.59
N GLN A 126 -8.73 -26.32 -10.93
CA GLN A 126 -8.66 -27.04 -12.21
C GLN A 126 -8.85 -26.12 -13.40
N THR A 127 -9.70 -25.10 -13.27
CA THR A 127 -9.90 -24.07 -14.29
C THR A 127 -8.62 -23.27 -14.51
N ALA A 128 -8.00 -22.76 -13.44
CA ALA A 128 -6.73 -22.03 -13.54
C ALA A 128 -5.60 -22.91 -14.11
N ALA A 129 -5.54 -24.18 -13.70
CA ALA A 129 -4.57 -25.14 -14.23
C ALA A 129 -4.76 -25.39 -15.73
N LEU A 130 -6.01 -25.52 -16.20
CA LEU A 130 -6.32 -25.64 -17.62
C LEU A 130 -5.88 -24.38 -18.39
N VAL A 131 -6.22 -23.18 -17.90
CA VAL A 131 -5.80 -21.92 -18.56
C VAL A 131 -4.26 -21.83 -18.66
N ARG A 132 -3.52 -22.24 -17.61
CA ARG A 132 -2.05 -22.30 -17.66
C ARG A 132 -1.55 -23.22 -18.77
N LYS A 133 -2.17 -24.38 -18.94
CA LYS A 133 -1.79 -25.33 -20.01
C LYS A 133 -2.14 -24.79 -21.39
N LEU A 134 -3.33 -24.19 -21.56
CA LEU A 134 -3.77 -23.60 -22.83
C LEU A 134 -2.89 -22.43 -23.27
N THR A 135 -2.30 -21.69 -22.34
CA THR A 135 -1.40 -20.57 -22.64
C THR A 135 0.05 -20.98 -22.87
N HIS A 136 0.44 -22.22 -22.54
CA HIS A 136 1.83 -22.65 -22.66
C HIS A 136 2.28 -22.78 -24.12
N GLN A 137 3.33 -22.03 -24.49
CA GLN A 137 3.87 -21.93 -25.87
C GLN A 137 2.82 -21.58 -26.93
N TYR A 138 1.64 -21.12 -26.51
CA TYR A 138 0.54 -20.80 -27.40
C TYR A 138 0.60 -19.31 -27.71
N LYS A 139 0.81 -18.98 -28.99
CA LYS A 139 0.52 -17.64 -29.49
C LYS A 139 -0.99 -17.52 -29.56
N CYS A 140 -1.64 -17.35 -28.41
CA CYS A 140 -3.06 -17.13 -28.40
C CYS A 140 -3.36 -15.92 -29.29
N GLN A 141 -4.52 -15.94 -29.94
CA GLN A 141 -5.00 -14.73 -30.57
C GLN A 141 -5.29 -13.76 -29.42
N LEU A 142 -4.56 -12.65 -29.39
CA LEU A 142 -4.70 -11.61 -28.36
C LEU A 142 -6.16 -11.15 -28.23
N ASP A 143 -6.90 -11.21 -29.34
CA ASP A 143 -8.32 -10.88 -29.42
C ASP A 143 -9.18 -11.82 -28.56
N ASP A 144 -8.87 -13.12 -28.48
CA ASP A 144 -9.61 -14.07 -27.63
C ASP A 144 -9.44 -13.75 -26.14
N LEU A 145 -8.21 -13.39 -25.71
CA LEU A 145 -7.96 -12.95 -24.34
C LEU A 145 -8.66 -11.64 -24.03
N ARG A 146 -8.66 -10.71 -24.99
CA ARG A 146 -9.29 -9.40 -24.84
C ARG A 146 -10.81 -9.52 -24.74
N GLN A 147 -11.42 -10.31 -25.63
CA GLN A 147 -12.88 -10.51 -25.67
C GLN A 147 -13.38 -11.30 -24.46
N SER A 148 -12.62 -12.31 -24.01
CA SER A 148 -13.03 -13.14 -22.87
C SER A 148 -12.95 -12.41 -21.52
N GLN A 149 -12.22 -11.30 -21.40
CA GLN A 149 -11.94 -10.64 -20.10
C GLN A 149 -11.15 -11.52 -19.10
N ILE A 150 -10.67 -12.70 -19.52
CA ILE A 150 -10.03 -13.68 -18.64
C ILE A 150 -8.82 -13.08 -17.90
N LEU A 151 -8.06 -12.20 -18.55
CA LEU A 151 -6.92 -11.52 -17.93
C LEU A 151 -7.32 -10.70 -16.69
N SER A 152 -8.49 -10.04 -16.72
CA SER A 152 -8.95 -9.26 -15.57
C SER A 152 -9.27 -10.16 -14.38
N LEU A 153 -9.85 -11.34 -14.65
CA LEU A 153 -10.13 -12.34 -13.62
C LEU A 153 -8.84 -12.95 -13.08
N LEU A 154 -7.87 -13.28 -13.94
CA LEU A 154 -6.54 -13.76 -13.51
C LEU A 154 -5.85 -12.75 -12.59
N LEU A 155 -5.89 -11.45 -12.92
CA LEU A 155 -5.34 -10.41 -12.05
C LEU A 155 -6.14 -10.26 -10.75
N GLN A 156 -7.46 -10.48 -10.78
CA GLN A 156 -8.29 -10.50 -9.57
C GLN A 156 -7.87 -11.63 -8.60
N PHE A 157 -7.42 -12.78 -9.11
CA PHE A 157 -6.84 -13.86 -8.30
C PHE A 157 -5.48 -13.48 -7.69
N CYS A 158 -4.71 -12.62 -8.37
CA CYS A 158 -3.45 -12.09 -7.84
C CYS A 158 -3.66 -11.03 -6.75
N ASP A 159 -4.86 -10.48 -6.65
CA ASP A 159 -5.24 -9.47 -5.66
C ASP A 159 -5.58 -10.09 -4.29
N VAL A 160 -4.62 -10.87 -3.78
CA VAL A 160 -4.66 -11.53 -2.46
C VAL A 160 -4.63 -10.50 -1.33
N TYR A 161 -3.90 -9.40 -1.55
CA TYR A 161 -3.76 -8.28 -0.62
C TYR A 161 -4.89 -7.26 -0.74
N GLY A 162 -5.79 -7.44 -1.71
CA GLY A 162 -6.89 -6.53 -1.98
C GLY A 162 -7.85 -6.43 -0.81
N ARG A 163 -8.09 -5.20 -0.35
CA ARG A 163 -9.21 -4.87 0.51
C ARG A 163 -10.38 -4.45 -0.38
N ASP A 164 -11.58 -4.97 -0.11
CA ASP A 164 -12.79 -4.46 -0.74
C ASP A 164 -13.04 -2.99 -0.32
N THR A 165 -14.05 -2.34 -0.92
CA THR A 165 -14.43 -0.95 -0.58
C THR A 165 -14.86 -0.77 0.88
N ARG A 166 -15.06 -1.87 1.62
CA ARG A 166 -15.42 -1.89 3.05
C ARG A 166 -14.23 -2.27 3.94
N GLY A 167 -13.03 -2.43 3.38
CA GLY A 167 -11.83 -2.79 4.12
C GLY A 167 -11.66 -4.27 4.43
N LYS A 168 -12.57 -5.13 3.95
CA LYS A 168 -12.44 -6.56 4.14
C LYS A 168 -11.45 -7.08 3.11
N PHE A 169 -10.41 -7.76 3.58
CA PHE A 169 -9.69 -8.74 2.76
C PHE A 169 -10.73 -9.64 2.08
N ARG A 170 -10.49 -9.94 0.81
CA ARG A 170 -11.33 -10.85 0.03
C ARG A 170 -11.36 -12.27 0.59
N HIS A 171 -10.44 -12.59 1.48
CA HIS A 171 -10.27 -13.92 2.06
C HIS A 171 -10.51 -13.88 3.57
N ALA A 172 -10.92 -15.02 4.12
CA ALA A 172 -11.07 -15.25 5.55
C ALA A 172 -9.91 -16.08 6.06
N PHE A 173 -9.52 -15.90 7.32
CA PHE A 173 -8.53 -16.77 7.94
C PHE A 173 -9.06 -18.22 8.01
N PRO A 174 -8.19 -19.23 7.75
CA PRO A 174 -8.50 -20.62 8.06
C PRO A 174 -8.95 -20.78 9.51
N ALA A 175 -9.88 -21.71 9.78
CA ALA A 175 -10.40 -21.92 11.13
C ALA A 175 -9.29 -22.30 12.13
N GLU A 176 -8.28 -23.02 11.64
CA GLU A 176 -7.07 -23.44 12.33
C GLU A 176 -6.27 -22.25 12.86
N SER A 177 -6.29 -21.11 12.17
CA SER A 177 -5.58 -19.88 12.56
C SER A 177 -6.07 -19.36 13.92
N ARG A 178 -7.38 -19.45 14.18
CA ARG A 178 -7.96 -19.05 15.46
C ARG A 178 -7.48 -19.94 16.59
N CYS A 179 -7.50 -21.26 16.38
CA CYS A 179 -7.01 -22.23 17.37
C CYS A 179 -5.52 -22.06 17.66
N PHE A 180 -4.73 -21.80 16.61
CA PHE A 180 -3.30 -21.56 16.73
C PHE A 180 -3.01 -20.25 17.48
N LEU A 181 -3.69 -19.16 17.14
CA LEU A 181 -3.58 -17.88 17.85
C LEU A 181 -3.96 -18.03 19.33
N ARG A 182 -5.02 -18.79 19.64
CA ARG A 182 -5.39 -19.13 21.02
C ARG A 182 -4.26 -19.81 21.76
N ARG A 183 -3.64 -20.84 21.16
CA ARG A 183 -2.49 -21.54 21.76
C ARG A 183 -1.30 -20.63 21.99
N LEU A 184 -1.04 -19.67 21.10
CA LEU A 184 0.07 -18.72 21.25
C LEU A 184 -0.16 -17.66 22.34
N THR A 185 -1.40 -17.44 22.76
CA THR A 185 -1.74 -16.30 23.63
C THR A 185 -2.37 -16.70 24.96
N THR A 186 -2.93 -17.91 25.08
CA THR A 186 -3.58 -18.36 26.31
C THR A 186 -2.55 -18.66 27.39
N GLY A 187 -2.69 -18.03 28.56
CA GLY A 187 -1.80 -18.23 29.70
C GLY A 187 -0.38 -17.70 29.51
N LYS A 188 -0.17 -16.79 28.54
CA LYS A 188 1.14 -16.18 28.25
C LYS A 188 1.25 -14.77 28.81
N GLN A 189 2.48 -14.36 29.12
CA GLN A 189 2.83 -12.96 29.38
C GLN A 189 2.96 -12.24 28.04
N LEU A 190 1.96 -11.43 27.69
CA LEU A 190 1.92 -10.76 26.40
C LEU A 190 2.17 -9.27 26.56
N VAL A 191 3.05 -8.75 25.72
CA VAL A 191 3.26 -7.31 25.57
C VAL A 191 2.96 -6.94 24.13
N GLY A 192 2.18 -5.88 23.94
CA GLY A 192 1.81 -5.39 22.62
C GLY A 192 2.26 -3.96 22.39
N ARG A 193 2.81 -3.71 21.21
CA ARG A 193 2.99 -2.34 20.71
C ARG A 193 1.69 -1.92 20.03
N VAL A 194 0.91 -1.08 20.70
CA VAL A 194 -0.44 -0.71 20.25
C VAL A 194 -0.46 0.66 19.58
N THR A 195 -1.21 0.76 18.49
CA THR A 195 -1.51 2.02 17.80
C THR A 195 -3.02 2.14 17.67
N GLU A 196 -3.60 3.23 18.15
CA GLU A 196 -5.05 3.46 18.02
C GLU A 196 -5.40 3.68 16.54
N LEU A 197 -6.36 2.91 16.04
CA LEU A 197 -6.83 3.04 14.67
C LEU A 197 -7.66 4.32 14.49
N ARG A 198 -7.59 4.94 13.31
CA ARG A 198 -8.39 6.14 12.99
C ARG A 198 -9.86 5.76 12.84
N LYS A 199 -10.78 6.72 13.05
CA LYS A 199 -12.24 6.50 13.03
C LYS A 199 -12.75 5.67 11.84
N LEU A 200 -12.23 5.90 10.64
CA LEU A 200 -12.63 5.14 9.44
C LEU A 200 -12.17 3.68 9.51
N GLU A 201 -10.92 3.44 9.92
CA GLU A 201 -10.33 2.11 10.08
C GLU A 201 -11.04 1.34 11.20
N ARG A 202 -11.35 2.01 12.33
CA ARG A 202 -12.16 1.44 13.42
C ARG A 202 -13.48 0.92 12.91
N LYS A 203 -14.20 1.72 12.11
CA LYS A 203 -15.48 1.31 11.52
C LYS A 203 -15.34 0.10 10.60
N MET A 204 -14.25 0.01 9.82
CA MET A 204 -13.97 -1.13 8.94
C MET A 204 -13.67 -2.40 9.74
N VAL A 205 -12.86 -2.27 10.80
CA VAL A 205 -12.55 -3.38 11.71
C VAL A 205 -13.80 -3.85 12.45
N MET A 206 -14.59 -2.95 13.02
CA MET A 206 -15.82 -3.30 13.75
C MET A 206 -16.88 -3.98 12.88
N GLN A 207 -16.90 -3.71 11.56
CA GLN A 207 -17.74 -4.45 10.62
C GLN A 207 -17.33 -5.94 10.49
N ARG A 208 -16.07 -6.29 10.77
CA ARG A 208 -15.61 -7.69 10.78
C ARG A 208 -15.94 -8.44 12.04
N PHE A 209 -15.96 -7.75 13.17
CA PHE A 209 -16.53 -8.29 14.40
C PHE A 209 -18.04 -8.58 14.25
N ASN A 210 -18.66 -8.22 13.11
CA ASN A 210 -20.05 -8.50 12.70
C ASN A 210 -21.09 -8.04 13.72
N ARG A 211 -20.77 -6.97 14.47
CA ARG A 211 -21.54 -6.55 15.63
C ARG A 211 -22.08 -5.14 15.44
N ARG A 212 -23.11 -5.01 14.60
CA ARG A 212 -23.80 -3.72 14.39
C ARG A 212 -24.34 -3.10 15.69
N HIS A 213 -24.65 -3.93 16.68
CA HIS A 213 -25.25 -3.49 17.95
C HIS A 213 -24.24 -3.23 19.08
N VAL A 214 -22.99 -3.72 18.98
CA VAL A 214 -21.93 -3.45 19.99
C VAL A 214 -21.16 -2.17 19.66
N ILE A 215 -21.30 -1.70 18.43
CA ILE A 215 -20.71 -0.48 17.88
C ILE A 215 -20.87 0.72 18.83
N GLY A 216 -22.02 0.94 19.46
CA GLY A 216 -22.20 2.12 20.33
C GLY A 216 -21.43 2.09 21.67
N LEU A 217 -21.01 0.91 22.15
CA LEU A 217 -20.44 0.75 23.50
C LEU A 217 -18.93 0.52 23.51
N CYS A 218 -18.37 -0.01 22.42
CA CYS A 218 -16.95 -0.35 22.32
C CYS A 218 -16.22 0.37 21.17
N GLU A 219 -16.83 1.38 20.53
CA GLU A 219 -16.23 2.07 19.37
C GLU A 219 -15.07 3.02 19.72
N ASP A 220 -14.95 3.39 20.99
CA ASP A 220 -14.03 4.45 21.38
C ASP A 220 -12.59 4.10 21.06
N ARG A 221 -12.22 2.81 21.19
CA ARG A 221 -10.83 2.35 21.03
C ARG A 221 -10.77 1.02 20.29
N VAL A 222 -10.04 1.01 19.18
CA VAL A 222 -9.63 -0.21 18.47
C VAL A 222 -8.15 -0.08 18.20
N TYR A 223 -7.38 -1.10 18.56
CA TYR A 223 -5.92 -1.08 18.44
C TYR A 223 -5.42 -1.96 17.29
N LEU A 224 -4.42 -1.46 16.58
CA LEU A 224 -3.51 -2.24 15.74
C LEU A 224 -2.29 -2.61 16.59
N CYS A 225 -1.99 -3.90 16.70
CA CYS A 225 -1.04 -4.41 17.69
C CYS A 225 0.06 -5.26 17.05
N GLU A 226 1.33 -4.98 17.38
CA GLU A 226 2.41 -5.96 17.26
C GLU A 226 2.50 -6.71 18.58
N LEU A 227 2.14 -8.00 18.60
CA LEU A 227 1.97 -8.79 19.83
C LEU A 227 3.15 -9.75 20.03
N TYR A 228 3.76 -9.69 21.21
CA TYR A 228 4.90 -10.52 21.60
C TYR A 228 4.53 -11.42 22.80
N ASP A 229 4.89 -12.70 22.73
CA ASP A 229 4.94 -13.59 23.90
C ASP A 229 6.30 -13.43 24.57
N THR A 230 6.28 -12.88 25.79
CA THR A 230 7.44 -12.58 26.64
C THR A 230 7.56 -13.57 27.80
N THR A 231 6.82 -14.68 27.76
CA THR A 231 6.87 -15.73 28.79
C THR A 231 8.24 -16.43 28.83
N THR A 232 8.91 -16.49 27.68
CA THR A 232 10.25 -17.06 27.52
C THR A 232 11.33 -15.99 27.55
N THR A 233 12.60 -16.40 27.64
CA THR A 233 13.74 -15.46 27.57
C THR A 233 13.84 -14.74 26.23
N ASP A 234 13.35 -15.40 25.17
CA ASP A 234 13.27 -14.82 23.84
C ASP A 234 11.84 -14.34 23.58
N ASP A 235 11.71 -13.09 23.14
CA ASP A 235 10.43 -12.52 22.75
C ASP A 235 9.96 -13.16 21.43
N VAL A 236 8.80 -13.81 21.45
CA VAL A 236 8.23 -14.46 20.27
C VAL A 236 7.16 -13.57 19.65
N LEU A 237 7.41 -13.08 18.43
CA LEU A 237 6.44 -12.31 17.67
C LEU A 237 5.31 -13.22 17.15
N VAL A 238 4.09 -13.02 17.68
CA VAL A 238 2.92 -13.90 17.41
C VAL A 238 2.56 -13.96 15.92
N SER A 239 2.66 -12.84 15.20
CA SER A 239 2.39 -12.78 13.76
C SER A 239 3.40 -13.60 12.94
N ALA A 240 4.67 -13.60 13.34
CA ALA A 240 5.70 -14.38 12.65
C ALA A 240 5.44 -15.89 12.78
N GLU A 241 5.02 -16.37 13.96
CA GLU A 241 4.68 -17.78 14.16
C GLU A 241 3.42 -18.20 13.37
N LEU A 242 2.43 -17.31 13.20
CA LEU A 242 1.28 -17.57 12.31
C LEU A 242 1.69 -17.72 10.84
N VAL A 243 2.60 -16.86 10.37
CA VAL A 243 3.13 -16.92 9.00
C VAL A 243 3.95 -18.18 8.79
N LYS A 244 4.83 -18.52 9.74
CA LYS A 244 5.64 -19.74 9.73
C LYS A 244 4.78 -21.01 9.75
N ALA A 245 3.62 -20.98 10.41
CA ALA A 245 2.66 -22.07 10.38
C ALA A 245 1.83 -22.14 9.08
N GLY A 246 1.99 -21.20 8.15
CA GLY A 246 1.21 -21.12 6.91
C GLY A 246 -0.25 -20.70 7.12
N LEU A 247 -0.58 -20.17 8.30
CA LEU A 247 -1.95 -19.76 8.68
C LEU A 247 -2.23 -18.27 8.39
N ALA A 248 -1.18 -17.51 8.09
CA ALA A 248 -1.24 -16.11 7.68
C ALA A 248 -0.18 -15.79 6.62
N TRP A 249 -0.40 -14.72 5.86
CA TRP A 249 0.60 -14.12 4.96
C TRP A 249 1.01 -12.74 5.47
N VAL A 250 2.22 -12.31 5.12
CA VAL A 250 2.74 -10.99 5.53
C VAL A 250 2.08 -9.88 4.71
N GLU A 251 1.63 -8.80 5.37
CA GLU A 251 1.13 -7.61 4.68
C GLU A 251 2.31 -6.84 4.03
N PRO A 252 2.35 -6.67 2.70
CA PRO A 252 3.50 -6.11 2.01
C PRO A 252 3.71 -4.62 2.27
N GLU A 253 2.66 -3.89 2.65
CA GLU A 253 2.74 -2.43 2.87
C GLU A 253 3.66 -2.10 4.04
N ASP A 254 3.58 -2.86 5.13
CA ASP A 254 4.47 -2.75 6.28
C ASP A 254 5.94 -3.05 5.93
N VAL A 255 6.14 -3.95 4.95
CA VAL A 255 7.49 -4.33 4.51
C VAL A 255 8.03 -3.37 3.47
N MET A 256 7.25 -2.97 2.47
CA MET A 256 7.67 -2.13 1.34
C MET A 256 7.98 -0.71 1.80
N TYR A 257 7.14 -0.18 2.67
CA TYR A 257 7.25 1.17 3.19
C TYR A 257 7.35 1.08 4.70
N PRO A 258 8.47 0.54 5.23
CA PRO A 258 8.68 0.61 6.66
C PRO A 258 8.59 2.09 6.98
N SER A 259 7.62 2.49 7.81
CA SER A 259 7.41 3.89 8.13
C SER A 259 8.76 4.44 8.55
N ASN A 260 9.38 5.27 7.72
CA ASN A 260 10.80 5.60 7.77
C ASN A 260 11.05 6.51 8.99
N LYS A 261 10.97 5.89 10.17
CA LYS A 261 11.09 6.45 11.51
C LYS A 261 12.56 6.68 11.91
N GLY A 262 13.48 6.54 10.96
CA GLY A 262 14.91 6.84 11.09
C GLY A 262 15.31 8.17 10.46
N SER A 263 14.39 8.91 9.83
CA SER A 263 14.64 10.33 9.56
C SER A 263 14.39 11.10 10.86
N GLU A 264 15.44 11.72 11.41
CA GLU A 264 15.54 12.31 12.76
C GLU A 264 14.59 13.51 13.04
N GLY A 265 13.42 13.59 12.42
CA GLY A 265 12.52 14.75 12.56
C GLY A 265 11.02 14.48 12.42
N ILE A 266 10.57 13.24 12.26
CA ILE A 266 9.13 12.93 12.32
C ILE A 266 8.80 12.52 13.76
N GLU A 267 7.94 13.32 14.40
CA GLU A 267 7.52 13.22 15.80
C GLU A 267 7.22 11.77 16.25
N ASP A 268 7.68 11.47 17.46
CA ASP A 268 7.63 10.16 18.14
C ASP A 268 6.23 9.54 18.26
N ASP A 269 5.18 10.32 17.99
CA ASP A 269 3.79 10.02 18.35
C ASP A 269 3.22 8.81 17.59
N ASP A 270 3.68 8.57 16.36
CA ASP A 270 3.25 7.40 15.56
C ASP A 270 3.99 6.10 15.95
N ARG A 271 4.94 6.13 16.91
CA ARG A 271 5.69 4.94 17.31
C ARG A 271 4.86 3.91 18.08
N GLY A 272 3.60 4.18 18.43
CA GLY A 272 2.77 3.23 19.17
C GLY A 272 3.28 2.99 20.58
N VAL A 273 2.38 2.69 21.52
CA VAL A 273 2.71 2.59 22.94
C VAL A 273 2.83 1.12 23.32
N TRP A 274 3.87 0.75 24.06
CA TRP A 274 3.97 -0.59 24.64
C TRP A 274 3.02 -0.74 25.82
N LYS A 275 2.21 -1.81 25.80
CA LYS A 275 1.21 -2.13 26.83
C LYS A 275 1.22 -3.61 27.11
N ASP A 276 1.04 -3.98 28.38
CA ASP A 276 0.71 -5.34 28.74
C ASP A 276 -0.68 -5.68 28.19
N MET A 277 -0.81 -6.88 27.63
CA MET A 277 -2.02 -7.36 26.99
C MET A 277 -2.45 -8.69 27.58
N PHE A 278 -3.77 -8.89 27.70
CA PHE A 278 -4.34 -10.18 28.03
C PHE A 278 -5.47 -10.49 27.05
N VAL A 279 -5.27 -11.49 26.19
CA VAL A 279 -6.24 -11.84 25.13
C VAL A 279 -7.41 -12.61 25.74
N THR A 280 -8.61 -12.08 25.59
CA THR A 280 -9.84 -12.63 26.20
C THR A 280 -10.73 -13.37 25.21
N CYS A 281 -10.70 -13.02 23.92
CA CYS A 281 -11.55 -13.68 22.94
C CYS A 281 -10.91 -13.62 21.56
N TRP A 282 -10.81 -14.76 20.90
CA TRP A 282 -10.29 -14.87 19.54
C TRP A 282 -11.43 -14.88 18.55
N VAL A 283 -11.45 -13.94 17.60
CA VAL A 283 -12.47 -13.87 16.55
C VAL A 283 -12.02 -14.64 15.32
N ASP A 284 -10.81 -14.37 14.83
CA ASP A 284 -10.18 -15.10 13.74
C ASP A 284 -8.64 -15.13 13.90
N GLY A 285 -7.89 -15.31 12.81
CA GLY A 285 -6.43 -15.38 12.82
C GLY A 285 -5.71 -14.03 13.07
N SER A 286 -6.40 -12.89 12.99
CA SER A 286 -5.82 -11.58 13.30
C SER A 286 -6.67 -10.67 14.17
N HIS A 287 -7.96 -10.96 14.36
CA HIS A 287 -8.87 -10.16 15.17
C HIS A 287 -9.15 -10.85 16.50
N PHE A 288 -9.02 -10.09 17.58
CA PHE A 288 -9.26 -10.58 18.93
C PHE A 288 -9.70 -9.45 19.86
N TRP A 289 -10.21 -9.82 21.03
CA TRP A 289 -10.46 -8.92 22.15
C TRP A 289 -9.38 -9.12 23.19
N ALA A 290 -8.93 -8.03 23.79
CA ALA A 290 -7.94 -8.07 24.85
C ALA A 290 -8.20 -6.99 25.91
N HIS A 291 -7.72 -7.25 27.12
CA HIS A 291 -7.45 -6.22 28.11
C HIS A 291 -6.11 -5.56 27.75
N VAL A 292 -6.10 -4.24 27.62
CA VAL A 292 -4.92 -3.47 27.19
C VAL A 292 -4.56 -2.47 28.28
N GLY A 293 -3.40 -2.62 28.90
CA GLY A 293 -2.93 -1.73 29.97
C GLY A 293 -2.50 -2.40 31.27
N GLY A 294 -2.39 -3.74 31.32
CA GLY A 294 -1.82 -4.44 32.48
C GLY A 294 -2.65 -4.30 33.76
N ASP A 295 -1.98 -3.97 34.87
CA ASP A 295 -2.53 -3.98 36.22
C ASP A 295 -3.74 -3.06 36.41
N ASP A 296 -3.77 -1.90 35.74
CA ASP A 296 -4.88 -0.95 35.84
C ASP A 296 -6.20 -1.55 35.34
N THR A 297 -6.15 -2.23 34.19
CA THR A 297 -7.30 -2.90 33.59
C THR A 297 -7.72 -4.10 34.43
N HIS A 298 -6.76 -4.91 34.88
CA HIS A 298 -7.05 -6.08 35.73
C HIS A 298 -7.63 -5.68 37.08
N GLY A 299 -7.14 -4.60 37.70
CA GLY A 299 -7.69 -4.03 38.92
C GLY A 299 -9.13 -3.56 38.75
N THR A 300 -9.43 -2.92 37.61
CA THR A 300 -10.80 -2.50 37.26
C THR A 300 -11.73 -3.69 37.07
N ILE A 301 -11.30 -4.73 36.35
CA ILE A 301 -12.09 -5.96 36.15
C ILE A 301 -12.32 -6.68 37.47
N LYS A 302 -11.30 -6.79 38.32
CA LYS A 302 -11.43 -7.38 39.64
C LYS A 302 -12.47 -6.63 40.47
N ARG A 303 -12.43 -5.30 40.48
CA ARG A 303 -13.45 -4.46 41.13
C ARG A 303 -14.85 -4.75 40.58
N ILE A 304 -15.02 -4.83 39.25
CA ILE A 304 -16.30 -5.18 38.63
C ILE A 304 -16.80 -6.54 39.12
N GLN A 305 -15.92 -7.54 39.15
CA GLN A 305 -16.27 -8.90 39.58
C GLN A 305 -16.62 -8.97 41.07
N ASP A 306 -15.88 -8.27 41.92
CA ASP A 306 -16.15 -8.21 43.36
C ASP A 306 -17.51 -7.54 43.66
N GLU A 307 -17.87 -6.49 42.91
CA GLU A 307 -19.18 -5.82 43.00
C GLU A 307 -20.33 -6.70 42.49
N ILE A 308 -20.15 -7.41 41.36
CA ILE A 308 -21.14 -8.38 40.88
C ILE A 308 -21.33 -9.51 41.90
N LYS A 309 -20.23 -9.99 42.50
CA LYS A 309 -20.23 -11.05 43.50
C LYS A 309 -20.92 -10.63 44.79
N SER A 310 -20.63 -9.41 45.29
CA SER A 310 -21.26 -8.87 46.49
C SER A 310 -22.76 -8.60 46.28
N ALA A 311 -23.14 -8.19 45.08
CA ALA A 311 -24.53 -7.97 44.69
C ALA A 311 -25.31 -9.27 44.44
N LYS A 312 -24.65 -10.42 44.24
CA LYS A 312 -25.31 -11.69 43.86
C LYS A 312 -26.44 -12.12 44.79
N SER A 313 -26.29 -11.93 46.10
CA SER A 313 -27.33 -12.26 47.09
C SER A 313 -28.53 -11.31 47.06
N ARG A 314 -28.38 -10.14 46.43
CA ARG A 314 -29.38 -9.08 46.28
C ARG A 314 -29.75 -8.84 44.82
N ALA A 315 -29.31 -9.69 43.90
CA ALA A 315 -29.44 -9.44 42.47
C ALA A 315 -30.92 -9.53 42.08
N GLU A 316 -31.47 -8.40 41.63
CA GLU A 316 -32.84 -8.35 41.15
C GLU A 316 -32.92 -9.02 39.77
N PRO A 317 -33.70 -10.11 39.61
CA PRO A 317 -33.98 -10.67 38.29
C PRO A 317 -34.69 -9.63 37.42
N LEU A 318 -34.50 -9.72 36.11
CA LEU A 318 -35.22 -8.86 35.19
C LEU A 318 -36.73 -9.16 35.24
N ILE A 319 -37.55 -8.12 35.39
CA ILE A 319 -39.02 -8.24 35.47
C ILE A 319 -39.62 -8.44 34.07
N LYS A 320 -38.96 -7.90 33.03
CA LYS A 320 -39.35 -8.00 31.63
C LYS A 320 -38.18 -8.52 30.80
N CYS A 321 -38.50 -9.08 29.63
CA CYS A 321 -37.49 -9.41 28.62
C CYS A 321 -36.70 -8.14 28.26
N PRO A 322 -35.35 -8.18 28.30
CA PRO A 322 -34.53 -7.03 27.96
C PRO A 322 -34.57 -6.71 26.46
N GLU A 323 -34.33 -5.45 26.13
CA GLU A 323 -34.28 -4.94 24.76
C GLU A 323 -32.83 -4.94 24.23
N VAL A 324 -32.67 -4.95 22.90
CA VAL A 324 -31.34 -4.86 22.28
C VAL A 324 -30.67 -3.54 22.68
N GLY A 325 -29.49 -3.63 23.29
CA GLY A 325 -28.76 -2.50 23.86
C GLY A 325 -28.82 -2.42 25.40
N ASP A 326 -29.73 -3.15 26.05
CA ASP A 326 -29.78 -3.17 27.52
C ASP A 326 -28.52 -3.81 28.10
N MET A 327 -27.95 -3.16 29.13
CA MET A 327 -26.83 -3.70 29.89
C MET A 327 -27.34 -4.55 31.06
N VAL A 328 -26.82 -5.77 31.17
CA VAL A 328 -27.28 -6.82 32.08
C VAL A 328 -26.08 -7.52 32.70
N VAL A 329 -26.31 -8.27 33.78
CA VAL A 329 -25.35 -9.25 34.29
C VAL A 329 -25.82 -10.64 33.87
N ALA A 330 -24.97 -11.33 33.11
CA ALA A 330 -25.19 -12.70 32.70
C ALA A 330 -24.48 -13.68 33.65
N PRO A 331 -25.07 -14.86 33.91
CA PRO A 331 -24.41 -15.89 34.69
C PRO A 331 -23.19 -16.43 33.94
N PRO A 332 -22.22 -17.03 34.66
CA PRO A 332 -21.12 -17.76 34.04
C PRO A 332 -21.68 -18.81 33.08
N LYS A 333 -20.98 -19.04 31.96
CA LYS A 333 -21.37 -20.04 30.97
C LYS A 333 -21.39 -21.40 31.67
N GLY A 334 -22.57 -21.99 31.82
CA GLY A 334 -22.70 -23.29 32.50
C GLY A 334 -21.91 -24.37 31.77
N ASN A 335 -21.26 -25.27 32.51
CA ASN A 335 -20.41 -26.38 32.05
C ASN A 335 -21.16 -27.46 31.21
N GLN A 336 -22.19 -27.12 30.44
CA GLN A 336 -22.93 -28.13 29.66
C GLN A 336 -22.11 -28.73 28.51
N ASP A 337 -20.96 -28.14 28.16
CA ASP A 337 -19.91 -28.80 27.37
C ASP A 337 -18.67 -28.99 28.27
N GLU A 338 -18.43 -30.22 28.71
CA GLU A 338 -17.25 -30.62 29.52
C GLU A 338 -15.91 -30.55 28.75
N SER A 339 -15.84 -29.83 27.62
CA SER A 339 -14.53 -29.45 27.10
C SER A 339 -13.89 -28.52 28.11
N LYS A 340 -12.94 -29.05 28.89
CA LYS A 340 -12.02 -28.40 29.86
C LYS A 340 -11.21 -27.21 29.30
N ASP A 341 -11.62 -26.67 28.17
CA ASP A 341 -11.00 -25.57 27.49
C ASP A 341 -11.27 -24.29 28.25
N ASP A 342 -10.32 -23.92 29.11
CA ASP A 342 -10.20 -22.65 29.83
C ASP A 342 -10.59 -21.47 28.92
N LEU A 343 -11.86 -21.10 28.95
CA LEU A 343 -12.30 -19.80 28.49
C LEU A 343 -11.94 -18.81 29.60
N PRO A 344 -11.46 -17.60 29.25
CA PRO A 344 -11.18 -16.57 30.23
C PRO A 344 -12.49 -16.21 30.96
N GLY A 345 -12.51 -16.66 32.20
CA GLY A 345 -13.70 -17.03 32.94
C GLY A 345 -13.30 -18.14 33.91
N SER A 346 -12.24 -17.86 34.68
CA SER A 346 -11.69 -18.78 35.67
C SER A 346 -12.82 -19.39 36.53
N PRO A 347 -12.68 -20.62 37.05
CA PRO A 347 -13.64 -21.32 37.91
C PRO A 347 -14.14 -20.58 39.18
N GLY A 348 -13.93 -19.27 39.31
CA GLY A 348 -14.52 -18.39 40.33
C GLY A 348 -15.39 -17.24 39.81
N THR A 349 -15.62 -17.09 38.50
CA THR A 349 -16.47 -16.00 37.98
C THR A 349 -17.94 -16.19 38.35
N THR A 350 -18.52 -15.22 39.07
CA THR A 350 -19.91 -15.32 39.56
C THR A 350 -20.95 -14.79 38.58
N GLY A 351 -20.50 -14.07 37.54
CA GLY A 351 -21.27 -13.47 36.46
C GLY A 351 -20.39 -12.46 35.70
N TYR A 352 -20.90 -11.87 34.62
CA TYR A 352 -20.19 -10.82 33.88
C TYR A 352 -21.19 -9.79 33.33
N ARG A 353 -20.73 -8.54 33.20
CA ARG A 353 -21.51 -7.51 32.50
C ARG A 353 -21.60 -7.88 31.03
N ALA A 354 -22.79 -7.72 30.48
CA ALA A 354 -23.04 -7.97 29.08
C ALA A 354 -24.06 -6.99 28.53
N VAL A 355 -24.04 -6.77 27.22
CA VAL A 355 -25.10 -6.05 26.50
C VAL A 355 -25.92 -7.04 25.70
N VAL A 356 -27.25 -6.94 25.69
CA VAL A 356 -28.05 -7.83 24.84
C VAL A 356 -28.01 -7.35 23.38
N THR A 357 -27.60 -8.25 22.49
CA THR A 357 -27.35 -7.98 21.08
C THR A 357 -28.44 -8.49 20.15
N GLU A 358 -29.20 -9.49 20.59
CA GLU A 358 -30.27 -10.11 19.82
C GLU A 358 -31.29 -10.76 20.76
N VAL A 359 -32.57 -10.57 20.49
CA VAL A 359 -33.68 -11.22 21.19
C VAL A 359 -34.31 -12.21 20.21
N LYS A 360 -34.16 -13.53 20.46
CA LYS A 360 -34.64 -14.55 19.54
C LYS A 360 -36.16 -14.74 19.71
N VAL A 361 -36.92 -14.37 18.70
CA VAL A 361 -38.38 -14.57 18.67
C VAL A 361 -38.66 -15.99 18.17
N GLY A 362 -39.28 -16.86 18.99
CA GLY A 362 -39.76 -18.14 18.45
C GLY A 362 -40.00 -19.26 19.44
N MET A 363 -39.03 -19.68 20.28
CA MET A 363 -39.21 -20.92 21.03
C MET A 363 -38.57 -21.07 22.41
N VAL A 364 -37.79 -20.12 22.93
CA VAL A 364 -37.31 -20.18 24.32
C VAL A 364 -37.04 -18.75 24.75
N SER A 365 -37.09 -18.47 26.06
CA SER A 365 -36.64 -17.25 26.73
C SER A 365 -35.15 -16.91 26.48
N GLN A 366 -34.58 -17.14 25.30
CA GLN A 366 -33.17 -16.93 24.99
C GLN A 366 -32.91 -15.57 24.37
N VAL A 367 -31.89 -14.92 24.91
CA VAL A 367 -31.31 -13.69 24.38
C VAL A 367 -29.82 -13.92 24.14
N ARG A 368 -29.30 -13.33 23.09
CA ARG A 368 -27.85 -13.30 22.84
C ARG A 368 -27.28 -12.08 23.54
N VAL A 369 -26.29 -12.30 24.38
CA VAL A 369 -25.59 -11.24 25.11
C VAL A 369 -24.11 -11.23 24.73
N HIS A 370 -23.53 -10.04 24.72
CA HIS A 370 -22.12 -9.79 24.45
C HIS A 370 -21.42 -9.35 25.74
N ALA A 371 -20.47 -10.14 26.23
CA ALA A 371 -19.74 -9.87 27.47
C ALA A 371 -18.78 -8.68 27.28
N VAL A 372 -19.20 -7.47 27.67
CA VAL A 372 -18.49 -6.21 27.37
C VAL A 372 -17.09 -6.12 27.98
N ASP A 373 -16.82 -6.90 29.03
CA ASP A 373 -15.52 -6.95 29.69
C ASP A 373 -14.63 -8.09 29.18
N TYR A 374 -15.13 -8.97 28.30
CA TYR A 374 -14.39 -10.16 27.84
C TYR A 374 -14.46 -10.40 26.32
N GLY A 375 -15.36 -9.76 25.58
CA GLY A 375 -15.39 -9.78 24.13
C GLY A 375 -16.06 -11.00 23.47
N PHE A 376 -16.62 -11.95 24.23
CA PHE A 376 -17.33 -13.11 23.69
C PHE A 376 -18.86 -12.94 23.70
N ASP A 377 -19.54 -13.71 22.85
CA ASP A 377 -21.00 -13.78 22.80
C ASP A 377 -21.49 -15.09 23.42
N THR A 378 -22.64 -15.06 24.06
CA THR A 378 -23.32 -16.27 24.52
C THR A 378 -24.83 -16.13 24.42
N ASP A 379 -25.50 -17.25 24.18
CA ASP A 379 -26.95 -17.32 24.28
C ASP A 379 -27.31 -17.70 25.72
N VAL A 380 -28.18 -16.91 26.36
CA VAL A 380 -28.56 -17.05 27.77
C VAL A 380 -30.07 -16.93 27.90
N SER A 381 -30.67 -17.67 28.84
CA SER A 381 -32.08 -17.44 29.18
C SER A 381 -32.23 -16.07 29.85
N TRP A 382 -33.10 -15.18 29.34
CA TRP A 382 -33.28 -13.83 29.88
C TRP A 382 -33.74 -13.84 31.33
N ILE A 383 -34.41 -14.91 31.78
CA ILE A 383 -34.83 -15.12 33.17
C ILE A 383 -33.62 -15.26 34.12
N LEU A 384 -32.46 -15.67 33.59
CA LEU A 384 -31.22 -15.79 34.34
C LEU A 384 -30.40 -14.48 34.35
N LEU A 385 -30.85 -13.46 33.63
CA LEU A 385 -30.19 -12.16 33.62
C LEU A 385 -30.65 -11.32 34.80
N THR A 386 -29.73 -10.50 35.31
CA THR A 386 -29.98 -9.57 36.44
C THR A 386 -29.55 -8.17 36.07
N LYS A 387 -30.01 -7.15 36.80
CA LYS A 387 -29.58 -5.77 36.59
C LYS A 387 -28.10 -5.58 36.96
N VAL A 388 -27.41 -4.71 36.23
CA VAL A 388 -26.02 -4.31 36.57
C VAL A 388 -26.02 -3.46 37.84
N PRO A 389 -25.13 -3.74 38.83
CA PRO A 389 -25.01 -2.88 40.00
C PRO A 389 -24.63 -1.45 39.62
N LEU A 390 -25.29 -0.46 40.24
CA LEU A 390 -25.05 0.96 39.95
C LEU A 390 -23.59 1.38 40.21
N SER A 391 -22.88 0.70 41.12
CA SER A 391 -21.45 0.95 41.39
C SER A 391 -20.53 0.68 40.19
N VAL A 392 -21.00 -0.11 39.22
CA VAL A 392 -20.23 -0.53 38.04
C VAL A 392 -20.99 -0.32 36.73
N SER A 393 -22.15 0.36 36.73
CA SER A 393 -22.88 0.67 35.50
C SER A 393 -22.13 1.65 34.61
N ASP A 394 -21.44 2.61 35.23
CA ASP A 394 -20.79 3.72 34.53
C ASP A 394 -19.32 3.43 34.17
N VAL A 395 -18.81 2.27 34.58
CA VAL A 395 -17.45 1.83 34.24
C VAL A 395 -17.43 1.44 32.75
N PRO A 396 -16.53 1.97 31.92
CA PRO A 396 -16.49 1.62 30.50
C PRO A 396 -16.22 0.12 30.29
N PRO A 397 -16.59 -0.45 29.13
CA PRO A 397 -16.20 -1.80 28.74
C PRO A 397 -14.68 -2.00 28.83
N GLN A 398 -14.24 -3.11 29.42
CA GLN A 398 -12.82 -3.38 29.63
C GLN A 398 -12.16 -4.20 28.51
N ALA A 399 -12.94 -4.92 27.70
CA ALA A 399 -12.41 -5.61 26.53
C ALA A 399 -12.31 -4.65 25.35
N THR A 400 -11.12 -4.57 24.75
CA THR A 400 -10.85 -3.72 23.59
C THR A 400 -10.61 -4.57 22.35
N ALA A 401 -11.22 -4.18 21.22
CA ALA A 401 -10.99 -4.84 19.95
C ALA A 401 -9.57 -4.54 19.45
N CYS A 402 -8.86 -5.61 19.09
CA CYS A 402 -7.47 -5.56 18.63
C CYS A 402 -7.34 -6.28 17.28
N VAL A 403 -6.42 -5.77 16.45
CA VAL A 403 -6.04 -6.36 15.17
C VAL A 403 -4.54 -6.59 15.18
N LEU A 404 -4.11 -7.81 14.87
CA LEU A 404 -2.70 -8.16 14.74
C LEU A 404 -2.12 -7.48 13.49
N ARG A 405 -1.00 -6.75 13.66
CA ARG A 405 -0.31 -6.05 12.59
C ARG A 405 0.42 -7.03 11.65
N SER A 406 0.58 -6.62 10.40
CA SER A 406 1.39 -7.29 9.37
C SER A 406 0.92 -8.69 8.94
N VAL A 407 -0.30 -9.10 9.29
CA VAL A 407 -0.85 -10.40 8.87
C VAL A 407 -2.15 -10.24 8.10
N ILE A 408 -2.24 -10.99 7.01
CA ILE A 408 -3.45 -11.11 6.20
C ILE A 408 -3.81 -12.60 6.07
N PRO A 409 -5.09 -12.92 5.78
CA PRO A 409 -5.47 -14.30 5.50
C PRO A 409 -4.80 -14.80 4.22
N PRO A 410 -4.31 -16.06 4.18
CA PRO A 410 -3.80 -16.66 2.96
C PRO A 410 -4.90 -16.75 1.89
N PRO A 411 -4.55 -16.80 0.60
CA PRO A 411 -5.53 -17.05 -0.45
C PRO A 411 -6.15 -18.45 -0.24
N PRO A 412 -7.43 -18.64 -0.63
CA PRO A 412 -8.14 -19.88 -0.37
C PRO A 412 -7.52 -21.08 -1.11
N SER A 413 -6.84 -20.83 -2.23
CA SER A 413 -6.06 -21.84 -2.95
C SER A 413 -4.76 -21.26 -3.48
N VAL A 414 -3.66 -21.71 -2.87
CA VAL A 414 -2.29 -21.47 -3.37
C VAL A 414 -2.06 -22.16 -4.73
N PRO A 415 -2.48 -23.42 -4.97
CA PRO A 415 -2.35 -24.05 -6.28
C PRO A 415 -3.03 -23.30 -7.43
N ALA A 416 -4.23 -22.73 -7.19
CA ALA A 416 -4.91 -21.89 -8.16
C ALA A 416 -4.08 -20.64 -8.47
N LEU A 417 -3.58 -19.95 -7.45
CA LEU A 417 -2.74 -18.77 -7.61
C LEU A 417 -1.44 -19.06 -8.38
N CYS A 418 -0.76 -20.17 -8.08
CA CYS A 418 0.42 -20.60 -8.86
C CYS A 418 0.05 -20.89 -10.32
N SER A 419 -1.12 -21.47 -10.58
CA SER A 419 -1.60 -21.70 -11.94
C SER A 419 -1.89 -20.39 -12.69
N VAL A 420 -2.48 -19.42 -11.99
CA VAL A 420 -2.71 -18.06 -12.50
C VAL A 420 -1.39 -17.35 -12.81
N LEU A 421 -0.44 -17.33 -11.88
CA LEU A 421 0.87 -16.71 -12.12
C LEU A 421 1.65 -17.40 -13.23
N GLY A 422 1.58 -18.73 -13.31
CA GLY A 422 2.14 -19.49 -14.43
C GLY A 422 1.48 -19.14 -15.77
N THR A 423 0.17 -18.89 -15.78
CA THR A 423 -0.53 -18.37 -16.96
C THR A 423 0.00 -17.00 -17.35
N LEU A 424 0.13 -16.07 -16.40
CA LEU A 424 0.69 -14.73 -16.64
C LEU A 424 2.14 -14.80 -17.13
N CYS A 425 2.95 -15.73 -16.61
CA CYS A 425 4.31 -15.98 -17.10
C CYS A 425 4.29 -16.36 -18.59
N ASN A 426 3.47 -17.35 -18.95
CA ASN A 426 3.34 -17.80 -20.34
C ASN A 426 2.90 -16.64 -21.26
N LEU A 427 1.90 -15.87 -20.85
CA LEU A 427 1.35 -14.78 -21.64
C LEU A 427 2.32 -13.60 -21.82
N THR A 428 3.17 -13.34 -20.83
CA THR A 428 4.13 -12.22 -20.85
C THR A 428 5.44 -12.54 -21.56
N GLN A 429 5.74 -13.81 -21.85
CA GLN A 429 7.03 -14.23 -22.41
C GLN A 429 7.35 -13.54 -23.74
N ASP A 430 6.39 -13.46 -24.66
CA ASP A 430 6.62 -12.97 -26.04
C ASP A 430 5.66 -11.83 -26.47
N GLN A 431 4.69 -11.43 -25.61
CA GLN A 431 3.61 -10.53 -26.01
C GLN A 431 3.70 -9.16 -25.31
N CYS A 432 4.27 -8.17 -26.00
CA CYS A 432 4.32 -6.79 -25.50
C CYS A 432 2.93 -6.22 -25.21
N LYS A 433 1.91 -6.56 -26.02
CA LYS A 433 0.54 -6.08 -25.83
C LYS A 433 -0.12 -6.61 -24.56
N VAL A 434 0.10 -7.88 -24.19
CA VAL A 434 -0.42 -8.41 -22.92
C VAL A 434 0.26 -7.71 -21.74
N SER A 435 1.56 -7.42 -21.87
CA SER A 435 2.29 -6.66 -20.85
C SER A 435 1.65 -5.30 -20.61
N ASP A 436 1.33 -4.56 -21.68
CA ASP A 436 0.62 -3.27 -21.60
C ASP A 436 -0.77 -3.45 -20.94
N MET A 437 -1.54 -4.49 -21.30
CA MET A 437 -2.84 -4.77 -20.67
C MET A 437 -2.73 -5.09 -19.17
N ILE A 438 -1.66 -5.76 -18.72
CA ILE A 438 -1.40 -6.01 -17.31
C ILE A 438 -1.14 -4.68 -16.59
N VAL A 439 -0.34 -3.78 -17.19
CA VAL A 439 -0.09 -2.44 -16.63
C VAL A 439 -1.37 -1.61 -16.55
N GLU A 440 -2.17 -1.58 -17.62
CA GLU A 440 -3.46 -0.86 -17.68
C GLU A 440 -4.46 -1.33 -16.62
N LYS A 441 -4.35 -2.59 -16.18
CA LYS A 441 -5.21 -3.20 -15.16
C LYS A 441 -4.59 -3.23 -13.77
N GLU A 442 -3.58 -2.39 -13.52
CA GLU A 442 -2.87 -2.29 -12.23
C GLU A 442 -2.19 -3.59 -11.77
N GLY A 443 -2.03 -4.56 -12.67
CA GLY A 443 -1.52 -5.89 -12.34
C GLY A 443 -0.05 -5.88 -11.87
N LEU A 444 0.71 -4.85 -12.23
CA LEU A 444 2.10 -4.68 -11.74
C LEU A 444 2.19 -4.60 -10.22
N SER A 445 1.31 -3.82 -9.59
CA SER A 445 1.31 -3.65 -8.13
C SER A 445 0.99 -5.00 -7.45
N LEU A 446 -0.01 -5.70 -7.98
CA LEU A 446 -0.44 -7.01 -7.48
C LEU A 446 0.68 -8.05 -7.55
N VAL A 447 1.30 -8.21 -8.72
CA VAL A 447 2.39 -9.18 -8.92
C VAL A 447 3.62 -8.81 -8.09
N THR A 448 3.92 -7.51 -7.94
CA THR A 448 5.05 -7.07 -7.12
C THR A 448 4.85 -7.38 -5.64
N LYS A 449 3.63 -7.19 -5.11
CA LYS A 449 3.28 -7.56 -3.74
C LYS A 449 3.43 -9.07 -3.47
N LEU A 450 3.14 -9.91 -4.47
CA LEU A 450 3.26 -11.38 -4.35
C LEU A 450 4.71 -11.88 -4.22
N CYS A 451 5.73 -11.05 -4.51
CA CYS A 451 7.12 -11.39 -4.20
C CYS A 451 7.40 -11.52 -2.68
N TYR A 452 6.51 -10.99 -1.82
CA TYR A 452 6.61 -11.15 -0.37
C TYR A 452 5.88 -12.39 0.18
N SER A 453 5.23 -13.18 -0.68
CA SER A 453 4.55 -14.41 -0.28
C SER A 453 5.46 -15.32 0.55
N PRO A 454 4.94 -16.03 1.55
CA PRO A 454 5.71 -17.08 2.23
C PRO A 454 5.83 -18.37 1.40
N VAL A 455 5.20 -18.43 0.22
CA VAL A 455 5.22 -19.61 -0.65
C VAL A 455 6.24 -19.42 -1.78
N ASP A 456 7.28 -20.24 -1.75
CA ASP A 456 8.42 -20.22 -2.66
C ASP A 456 8.02 -20.21 -4.14
N GLU A 457 7.08 -21.08 -4.53
CA GLU A 457 6.57 -21.15 -5.90
C GLU A 457 5.82 -19.88 -6.34
N VAL A 458 5.10 -19.23 -5.42
CA VAL A 458 4.41 -17.95 -5.68
C VAL A 458 5.44 -16.84 -5.91
N CYS A 459 6.48 -16.77 -5.07
CA CYS A 459 7.59 -15.82 -5.23
C CYS A 459 8.31 -16.01 -6.57
N ARG A 460 8.69 -17.27 -6.88
CA ARG A 460 9.39 -17.64 -8.11
C ARG A 460 8.60 -17.26 -9.36
N LEU A 461 7.31 -17.61 -9.41
CA LEU A 461 6.45 -17.29 -10.54
C LEU A 461 6.18 -15.79 -10.64
N SER A 462 5.98 -15.09 -9.52
CA SER A 462 5.80 -13.63 -9.52
C SER A 462 7.05 -12.93 -10.07
N ALA A 463 8.23 -13.32 -9.61
CA ALA A 463 9.51 -12.83 -10.13
C ALA A 463 9.68 -13.15 -11.62
N SER A 464 9.21 -14.32 -12.08
CA SER A 464 9.24 -14.71 -13.50
C SER A 464 8.32 -13.83 -14.36
N VAL A 465 7.13 -13.47 -13.86
CA VAL A 465 6.26 -12.48 -14.52
C VAL A 465 6.99 -11.12 -14.61
N LEU A 466 7.56 -10.65 -13.50
CA LEU A 466 8.29 -9.37 -13.46
C LEU A 466 9.53 -9.37 -14.39
N LEU A 467 10.25 -10.50 -14.47
CA LEU A 467 11.37 -10.70 -15.39
C LEU A 467 10.96 -10.47 -16.85
N ASN A 468 9.82 -11.04 -17.25
CA ASN A 468 9.27 -10.88 -18.60
C ASN A 468 8.81 -9.45 -18.85
N LEU A 469 8.07 -8.85 -17.91
CA LEU A 469 7.58 -7.48 -18.01
C LEU A 469 8.72 -6.45 -18.09
N ALA A 470 9.82 -6.68 -17.35
CA ALA A 470 11.00 -5.82 -17.34
C ALA A 470 11.77 -5.79 -18.67
N ARG A 471 11.45 -6.66 -19.64
CA ARG A 471 12.01 -6.59 -21.01
C ARG A 471 11.54 -5.32 -21.76
N SER A 472 10.35 -4.82 -21.42
CA SER A 472 9.79 -3.61 -22.03
C SER A 472 10.38 -2.35 -21.37
N SER A 473 11.03 -1.51 -22.18
CA SER A 473 11.61 -0.24 -21.70
C SER A 473 10.59 0.69 -21.05
N ARG A 474 9.34 0.68 -21.56
CA ARG A 474 8.23 1.50 -21.08
C ARG A 474 7.76 1.08 -19.68
N ILE A 475 7.84 -0.21 -19.38
CA ILE A 475 7.30 -0.79 -18.13
C ILE A 475 8.30 -0.67 -16.98
N ARG A 476 9.61 -0.71 -17.26
CA ARG A 476 10.67 -0.64 -16.24
C ARG A 476 10.54 0.55 -15.29
N ASN A 477 10.29 1.75 -15.80
CA ASN A 477 10.12 2.94 -14.97
C ASN A 477 8.94 2.77 -14.00
N ARG A 478 7.79 2.31 -14.50
CA ARG A 478 6.58 2.05 -13.71
C ARG A 478 6.82 0.98 -12.64
N MET A 479 7.53 -0.11 -12.96
CA MET A 479 7.92 -1.13 -11.99
C MET A 479 8.77 -0.54 -10.85
N GLY A 480 9.70 0.36 -11.20
CA GLY A 480 10.51 1.10 -10.23
C GLY A 480 9.68 1.88 -9.22
N LEU A 481 8.70 2.63 -9.72
CA LEU A 481 7.79 3.45 -8.92
C LEU A 481 6.89 2.61 -8.00
N LEU A 482 6.53 1.40 -8.43
CA LEU A 482 5.68 0.48 -7.66
C LEU A 482 6.46 -0.38 -6.64
N GLY A 483 7.74 -0.09 -6.40
CA GLY A 483 8.54 -0.78 -5.39
C GLY A 483 9.11 -2.14 -5.82
N ALA A 484 9.05 -2.50 -7.11
CA ALA A 484 9.61 -3.76 -7.61
C ALA A 484 11.11 -3.97 -7.31
N PRO A 485 11.98 -2.93 -7.36
CA PRO A 485 13.37 -3.07 -6.93
C PRO A 485 13.52 -3.65 -5.53
N LYS A 486 12.78 -3.08 -4.58
CA LYS A 486 12.81 -3.48 -3.17
C LYS A 486 12.25 -4.87 -2.97
N ALA A 487 11.07 -5.13 -3.54
CA ALA A 487 10.43 -6.44 -3.43
C ALA A 487 11.31 -7.58 -3.97
N LEU A 488 11.95 -7.39 -5.12
CA LEU A 488 12.86 -8.38 -5.70
C LEU A 488 14.15 -8.52 -4.88
N LEU A 489 14.69 -7.43 -4.33
CA LEU A 489 15.89 -7.46 -3.51
C LEU A 489 15.66 -8.19 -2.19
N ASP A 490 14.60 -7.84 -1.48
CA ASP A 490 14.17 -8.48 -0.22
C ASP A 490 13.91 -9.98 -0.45
N MET A 491 13.27 -10.33 -1.57
CA MET A 491 13.07 -11.72 -1.99
C MET A 491 14.41 -12.45 -2.22
N CYS A 492 15.36 -11.86 -2.96
CA CYS A 492 16.65 -12.48 -3.20
C CYS A 492 17.48 -12.68 -1.91
N GLN A 493 17.36 -11.76 -0.94
CA GLN A 493 17.99 -11.90 0.37
C GLN A 493 17.38 -13.05 1.17
N ARG A 494 16.04 -13.13 1.20
CA ARG A 494 15.31 -14.18 1.91
C ARG A 494 15.62 -15.58 1.36
N TYR A 495 15.75 -15.68 0.04
CA TYR A 495 15.93 -16.93 -0.69
C TYR A 495 17.35 -17.13 -1.24
N VAL A 496 18.38 -16.68 -0.50
CA VAL A 496 19.80 -16.76 -0.92
C VAL A 496 20.29 -18.19 -1.23
N LYS A 497 19.54 -19.23 -0.83
CA LYS A 497 19.84 -20.65 -1.08
C LYS A 497 18.98 -21.31 -2.15
N ASP A 498 17.91 -20.65 -2.63
CA ASP A 498 17.02 -21.22 -3.64
C ASP A 498 17.42 -20.70 -5.04
N ASP A 499 18.07 -21.58 -5.79
CA ASP A 499 18.61 -21.23 -7.10
C ASP A 499 17.52 -20.78 -8.10
N ALA A 500 16.33 -21.39 -8.05
CA ALA A 500 15.27 -21.12 -9.01
C ALA A 500 14.60 -19.76 -8.74
N ILE A 501 14.44 -19.39 -7.47
CA ILE A 501 13.97 -18.06 -7.08
C ILE A 501 15.02 -17.00 -7.41
N LEU A 502 16.29 -17.25 -7.12
CA LEU A 502 17.39 -16.31 -7.40
C LEU A 502 17.55 -16.06 -8.90
N GLU A 503 17.47 -17.10 -9.74
CA GLU A 503 17.52 -16.97 -11.19
C GLU A 503 16.39 -16.05 -11.71
N ALA A 504 15.16 -16.24 -11.25
CA ALA A 504 14.05 -15.36 -11.64
C ALA A 504 14.23 -13.93 -11.10
N GLY A 505 14.59 -13.79 -9.82
CA GLY A 505 14.72 -12.50 -9.12
C GLY A 505 15.86 -11.64 -9.64
N ILE A 506 17.06 -12.19 -9.75
CA ILE A 506 18.25 -11.47 -10.24
C ILE A 506 18.08 -11.17 -11.73
N GLY A 507 17.53 -12.10 -12.51
CA GLY A 507 17.17 -11.86 -13.89
C GLY A 507 16.24 -10.65 -14.04
N ALA A 508 15.19 -10.56 -13.20
CA ALA A 508 14.28 -9.43 -13.18
C ALA A 508 15.00 -8.12 -12.82
N LEU A 509 15.83 -8.11 -11.77
CA LEU A 509 16.64 -6.95 -11.38
C LEU A 509 17.58 -6.50 -12.50
N ARG A 510 18.26 -7.44 -13.17
CA ARG A 510 19.14 -7.18 -14.31
C ARG A 510 18.39 -6.46 -15.43
N ASN A 511 17.21 -6.95 -15.81
CA ASN A 511 16.38 -6.33 -16.85
C ASN A 511 15.86 -4.96 -16.42
N LEU A 512 15.45 -4.82 -15.16
CA LEU A 512 14.88 -3.62 -14.59
C LEU A 512 15.87 -2.45 -14.54
N MET A 513 17.17 -2.73 -14.37
CA MET A 513 18.26 -1.75 -14.41
C MET A 513 18.80 -1.44 -15.81
N TYR A 514 18.48 -2.28 -16.80
CA TYR A 514 18.98 -2.11 -18.16
C TYR A 514 18.45 -0.79 -18.74
N GLN A 515 19.34 0.16 -19.09
CA GLN A 515 18.96 1.47 -19.65
C GLN A 515 17.84 2.21 -18.86
N CYS A 516 17.80 2.06 -17.53
CA CYS A 516 16.81 2.72 -16.68
C CYS A 516 17.50 3.32 -15.45
N MET A 517 17.92 4.58 -15.57
CA MET A 517 18.65 5.27 -14.50
C MET A 517 17.87 5.40 -13.19
N PRO A 518 16.57 5.77 -13.19
CA PRO A 518 15.80 5.87 -11.94
C PRO A 518 15.82 4.57 -11.12
N ASN A 519 15.78 3.43 -11.79
CA ASN A 519 15.82 2.13 -11.11
C ASN A 519 17.19 1.77 -10.58
N ARG A 520 18.28 2.16 -11.27
CA ARG A 520 19.63 1.98 -10.76
C ARG A 520 19.81 2.75 -9.45
N TRP A 521 19.40 4.01 -9.41
CA TRP A 521 19.45 4.83 -8.20
C TRP A 521 18.67 4.21 -7.04
N ARG A 522 17.42 3.81 -7.28
CA ARG A 522 16.61 3.09 -6.26
C ARG A 522 17.32 1.86 -5.73
N LEU A 523 17.94 1.05 -6.59
CA LEU A 523 18.71 -0.11 -6.14
C LEU A 523 19.95 0.28 -5.34
N VAL A 524 20.66 1.36 -5.68
CA VAL A 524 21.79 1.85 -4.88
C VAL A 524 21.33 2.24 -3.48
N ASP A 525 20.23 3.00 -3.38
CA ASP A 525 19.67 3.46 -2.10
C ASP A 525 19.23 2.28 -1.22
N LEU A 526 18.75 1.20 -1.85
CA LEU A 526 18.36 -0.05 -1.19
C LEU A 526 19.57 -0.97 -0.87
N LYS A 527 20.81 -0.48 -0.97
CA LYS A 527 22.04 -1.27 -0.80
C LYS A 527 22.12 -2.48 -1.75
N GLY A 528 21.50 -2.38 -2.91
CA GLY A 528 21.38 -3.47 -3.89
C GLY A 528 22.72 -3.99 -4.39
N PHE A 529 23.75 -3.13 -4.48
CA PHE A 529 25.11 -3.58 -4.81
C PHE A 529 25.63 -4.61 -3.79
N MET A 530 25.46 -4.35 -2.50
CA MET A 530 25.94 -5.23 -1.43
C MET A 530 25.23 -6.58 -1.46
N VAL A 531 23.91 -6.57 -1.69
CA VAL A 531 23.10 -7.79 -1.80
C VAL A 531 23.52 -8.63 -3.01
N LEU A 532 23.66 -8.01 -4.19
CA LEU A 532 24.09 -8.72 -5.40
C LEU A 532 25.50 -9.29 -5.27
N MET A 533 26.41 -8.55 -4.64
CA MET A 533 27.76 -9.04 -4.33
C MET A 533 27.76 -10.19 -3.33
N HIS A 534 26.90 -10.13 -2.31
CA HIS A 534 26.74 -11.22 -1.37
C HIS A 534 26.28 -12.49 -2.09
N ILE A 535 25.22 -12.40 -2.92
CA ILE A 535 24.71 -13.54 -3.69
C ILE A 535 25.76 -14.10 -4.66
N TYR A 536 26.52 -13.23 -5.34
CA TYR A 536 27.62 -13.65 -6.21
C TYR A 536 28.67 -14.49 -5.46
N LYS A 537 29.02 -14.08 -4.24
CA LYS A 537 30.01 -14.78 -3.40
C LYS A 537 29.48 -16.06 -2.78
N THR A 538 28.20 -16.10 -2.38
CA THR A 538 27.63 -17.23 -1.65
C THR A 538 27.03 -18.31 -2.54
N SER A 539 26.60 -17.96 -3.76
CA SER A 539 26.02 -18.93 -4.68
C SER A 539 27.07 -19.89 -5.23
N LYS A 540 26.72 -21.18 -5.31
CA LYS A 540 27.53 -22.21 -5.97
C LYS A 540 27.16 -22.38 -7.45
N ASN A 541 26.07 -21.77 -7.89
CA ASN A 541 25.53 -21.93 -9.23
C ASN A 541 26.09 -20.86 -10.17
N GLU A 542 26.84 -21.27 -11.17
CA GLU A 542 27.48 -20.36 -12.12
C GLU A 542 26.49 -19.52 -12.93
N SER A 543 25.29 -20.04 -13.23
CA SER A 543 24.24 -19.23 -13.89
C SER A 543 23.86 -18.03 -13.03
N ILE A 544 23.67 -18.24 -11.73
CA ILE A 544 23.30 -17.20 -10.76
C ILE A 544 24.43 -16.18 -10.61
N LYS A 545 25.68 -16.64 -10.50
CA LYS A 545 26.85 -15.75 -10.45
C LYS A 545 26.93 -14.86 -11.70
N LEU A 546 26.75 -15.44 -12.89
CA LEU A 546 26.76 -14.70 -14.15
C LEU A 546 25.61 -13.69 -14.23
N GLN A 547 24.42 -14.05 -13.75
CA GLN A 547 23.29 -13.14 -13.69
C GLN A 547 23.51 -12.01 -12.68
N ALA A 548 24.06 -12.31 -11.50
CA ALA A 548 24.41 -11.32 -10.49
C ALA A 548 25.46 -10.34 -11.01
N LEU A 549 26.52 -10.85 -11.66
CA LEU A 549 27.53 -10.02 -12.32
C LEU A 549 26.92 -9.17 -13.45
N GLY A 550 25.98 -9.72 -14.22
CA GLY A 550 25.22 -9.00 -15.23
C GLY A 550 24.35 -7.88 -14.64
N ALA A 551 23.74 -8.12 -13.50
CA ALA A 551 22.97 -7.14 -12.74
C ALA A 551 23.90 -6.03 -12.19
N ILE A 552 25.02 -6.38 -11.57
CA ILE A 552 26.04 -5.44 -11.08
C ILE A 552 26.60 -4.59 -12.23
N LYS A 553 26.89 -5.21 -13.39
CA LYS A 553 27.31 -4.49 -14.60
C LYS A 553 26.24 -3.48 -15.04
N ASN A 554 24.96 -3.83 -14.99
CA ASN A 554 23.88 -2.90 -15.33
C ASN A 554 23.70 -1.79 -14.29
N LEU A 555 24.00 -2.07 -13.02
CA LEU A 555 23.95 -1.10 -11.91
C LEU A 555 25.07 -0.07 -12.01
N VAL A 556 26.31 -0.53 -12.23
CA VAL A 556 27.54 0.29 -12.23
C VAL A 556 27.85 0.85 -13.61
N GLY A 557 27.44 0.16 -14.68
CA GLY A 557 27.85 0.47 -16.04
C GLY A 557 27.46 1.88 -16.46
N GLU A 558 28.42 2.60 -17.03
CA GLU A 558 28.19 3.84 -17.77
C GLU A 558 27.03 3.56 -18.73
N GLY A 559 25.97 4.37 -18.63
CA GLY A 559 24.89 4.27 -19.61
C GLY A 559 25.53 4.29 -20.99
N ASN A 560 25.14 3.37 -21.88
CA ASN A 560 25.33 3.57 -23.30
C ASN A 560 24.45 4.78 -23.69
N THR A 561 24.81 5.98 -23.22
CA THR A 561 24.16 7.26 -23.49
C THR A 561 24.50 7.76 -24.88
N LYS A 562 25.31 7.00 -25.65
CA LYS A 562 25.58 7.26 -27.07
C LYS A 562 24.33 7.23 -27.97
N GLY A 563 23.14 6.95 -27.44
CA GLY A 563 21.87 6.98 -28.18
C GLY A 563 20.72 7.72 -27.51
N ASP A 564 20.95 8.39 -26.36
CA ASP A 564 19.91 9.19 -25.70
C ASP A 564 20.52 10.53 -25.23
N PRO A 565 20.43 11.59 -26.06
CA PRO A 565 21.06 12.89 -25.76
C PRO A 565 20.37 13.66 -24.62
N ASP A 566 19.21 13.21 -24.14
CA ASP A 566 18.30 13.98 -23.28
C ASP A 566 18.64 13.95 -21.76
N PHE A 567 19.62 13.16 -21.31
CA PHE A 567 19.91 12.97 -19.87
C PHE A 567 21.17 13.68 -19.35
N THR A 568 21.67 14.70 -20.06
CA THR A 568 22.80 15.54 -19.61
C THR A 568 22.38 16.76 -18.78
N LEU A 569 21.29 16.66 -18.01
CA LEU A 569 20.96 17.63 -16.98
C LEU A 569 21.89 17.43 -15.77
N LYS A 570 22.69 18.48 -15.49
CA LYS A 570 23.67 18.56 -14.41
C LYS A 570 23.00 18.39 -13.03
N TYR A 571 22.92 17.16 -12.54
CA TYR A 571 22.75 16.90 -11.11
C TYR A 571 24.12 17.06 -10.42
N ASN A 572 24.35 18.19 -9.76
CA ASN A 572 25.60 18.55 -9.07
C ASN A 572 25.82 17.78 -7.73
N GLY A 573 25.54 16.48 -7.71
CA GLY A 573 25.70 15.63 -6.52
C GLY A 573 26.35 14.27 -6.76
N SER A 574 26.92 14.03 -7.95
CA SER A 574 27.46 12.72 -8.34
C SER A 574 28.67 12.29 -7.49
N PRO A 575 28.60 11.18 -6.72
CA PRO A 575 29.78 10.38 -6.45
C PRO A 575 30.09 9.62 -7.74
N ARG A 576 31.20 9.98 -8.42
CA ARG A 576 31.78 9.08 -9.42
C ARG A 576 32.12 7.78 -8.70
N ASN A 577 31.43 6.71 -9.04
CA ASN A 577 31.63 5.39 -8.46
C ASN A 577 32.88 4.74 -9.11
N GLU A 578 34.04 5.39 -8.99
CA GLU A 578 35.32 4.94 -9.56
C GLU A 578 35.68 3.52 -9.05
N ASP A 579 35.30 3.20 -7.81
CA ASP A 579 35.53 1.89 -7.18
C ASP A 579 34.79 0.74 -7.89
N GLY A 580 33.55 0.97 -8.34
CA GLY A 580 32.79 -0.03 -9.09
C GLY A 580 33.40 -0.31 -10.47
N TYR A 581 33.98 0.71 -11.10
CA TYR A 581 34.67 0.59 -12.38
C TYR A 581 35.99 -0.18 -12.24
N HIS A 582 36.79 0.13 -11.22
CA HIS A 582 38.02 -0.59 -10.90
C HIS A 582 37.75 -2.05 -10.53
N PHE A 583 36.68 -2.32 -9.79
CA PHE A 583 36.21 -3.68 -9.50
C PHE A 583 35.84 -4.46 -10.76
N LEU A 584 35.01 -3.90 -11.66
CA LEU A 584 34.65 -4.55 -12.93
C LEU A 584 35.87 -4.80 -13.84
N LYS A 585 36.88 -3.93 -13.77
CA LYS A 585 38.15 -4.10 -14.50
C LYS A 585 39.01 -5.21 -13.89
N ALA A 586 39.01 -5.38 -12.57
CA ALA A 586 39.68 -6.47 -11.86
C ALA A 586 39.00 -7.82 -12.13
N MET A 587 37.67 -7.89 -12.05
CA MET A 587 36.89 -9.12 -12.34
C MET A 587 37.06 -9.60 -13.79
N LYS A 588 37.12 -8.68 -14.77
CA LYS A 588 37.43 -9.02 -16.17
C LYS A 588 38.86 -9.55 -16.36
N LYS A 589 39.78 -9.21 -15.46
CA LYS A 589 41.16 -9.71 -15.48
C LYS A 589 41.21 -11.14 -14.92
N GLU A 590 40.48 -11.44 -13.86
CA GLU A 590 40.33 -12.80 -13.32
C GLU A 590 39.62 -13.75 -14.29
N SER A 591 38.49 -13.34 -14.89
CA SER A 591 37.77 -14.22 -15.83
C SER A 591 38.57 -14.56 -17.09
N LYS A 592 39.51 -13.68 -17.49
CA LYS A 592 40.45 -13.96 -18.59
C LYS A 592 41.56 -14.92 -18.17
N LEU A 593 42.05 -14.80 -16.94
CA LEU A 593 43.09 -15.68 -16.39
C LEU A 593 42.58 -17.12 -16.18
N GLU A 594 41.27 -17.29 -15.95
CA GLU A 594 40.64 -18.61 -15.83
C GLU A 594 40.39 -19.29 -17.18
N GLY A 595 40.00 -18.52 -18.22
CA GLY A 595 39.84 -19.05 -19.58
C GLY A 595 41.14 -19.47 -20.27
N ASP A 596 42.26 -18.82 -19.94
CA ASP A 596 43.58 -19.16 -20.50
C ASP A 596 44.21 -20.40 -19.83
N ARG A 597 43.65 -20.90 -18.72
CA ARG A 597 44.13 -22.12 -18.03
C ARG A 597 43.53 -23.42 -18.59
N GLU A 598 42.54 -23.36 -19.48
CA GLU A 598 41.81 -24.54 -19.98
C GLU A 598 42.32 -25.09 -21.33
N ILE A 599 43.37 -24.52 -21.94
CA ILE A 599 43.87 -24.97 -23.25
C ILE A 599 45.09 -25.91 -23.17
N ASP A 600 45.77 -26.01 -22.04
CA ASP A 600 46.90 -26.95 -21.88
C ASP A 600 46.59 -28.07 -20.88
N LYS A 601 46.04 -29.19 -21.38
CA LYS A 601 46.26 -30.55 -20.82
C LYS A 601 45.69 -31.66 -21.73
N LYS A 602 46.54 -32.16 -22.63
CA LYS A 602 46.51 -33.54 -23.12
C LYS A 602 47.53 -34.36 -22.31
N SER A 603 47.07 -35.31 -21.49
CA SER A 603 47.68 -36.64 -21.28
C SER A 603 46.96 -37.42 -20.17
N SER A 604 46.97 -38.74 -20.32
CA SER A 604 46.22 -39.81 -19.64
C SER A 604 46.64 -40.09 -18.18
N PRO A 605 45.87 -40.90 -17.42
CA PRO A 605 45.90 -40.89 -15.96
C PRO A 605 46.76 -42.00 -15.35
N ARG A 606 47.34 -41.74 -14.17
CA ARG A 606 47.71 -42.78 -13.18
C ARG A 606 47.66 -42.25 -11.73
N THR A 607 46.77 -42.89 -10.96
CA THR A 607 46.86 -43.32 -9.55
C THR A 607 47.23 -42.35 -8.42
N SER A 608 46.21 -42.16 -7.55
CA SER A 608 46.23 -42.21 -6.07
C SER A 608 47.10 -41.22 -5.27
N GLY A 609 46.44 -40.49 -4.37
CA GLY A 609 47.03 -40.15 -3.06
C GLY A 609 46.58 -38.82 -2.45
N LYS A 610 45.92 -38.93 -1.29
CA LYS A 610 45.90 -38.01 -0.14
C LYS A 610 45.21 -36.64 -0.29
N ILE A 611 44.13 -36.50 0.49
CA ILE A 611 43.43 -35.24 0.78
C ILE A 611 44.10 -34.64 2.03
N GLU A 612 44.74 -33.49 1.89
CA GLU A 612 45.03 -32.56 2.99
C GLU A 612 44.26 -31.26 2.73
N SER A 613 43.68 -30.75 3.80
CA SER A 613 42.75 -29.62 3.91
C SER A 613 43.40 -28.27 3.60
N LEU A 614 42.75 -27.46 2.77
CA LEU A 614 43.06 -26.04 2.56
C LEU A 614 41.99 -25.17 3.24
N SER A 615 42.42 -24.33 4.18
CA SER A 615 41.64 -23.30 4.87
C SER A 615 42.14 -21.88 4.57
N GLU A 616 42.80 -21.68 3.42
CA GLU A 616 43.46 -20.40 3.08
C GLU A 616 42.51 -19.38 2.41
N ASP A 617 41.37 -19.82 1.86
CA ASP A 617 40.45 -18.93 1.11
C ASP A 617 39.65 -17.97 2.00
N ALA A 618 39.58 -18.22 3.31
CA ALA A 618 38.82 -17.38 4.24
C ALA A 618 39.57 -16.08 4.60
N GLU A 619 40.89 -16.12 4.78
CA GLU A 619 41.68 -14.97 5.24
C GLU A 619 41.89 -13.92 4.13
N GLU A 620 42.08 -14.33 2.87
CA GLU A 620 42.15 -13.38 1.74
C GLU A 620 40.81 -12.65 1.54
N SER A 621 39.69 -13.33 1.79
CA SER A 621 38.35 -12.76 1.64
C SER A 621 38.02 -11.70 2.70
N GLU A 622 38.52 -11.88 3.93
CA GLU A 622 38.35 -10.94 5.04
C GLU A 622 39.30 -9.74 4.91
N SER A 623 40.52 -9.97 4.41
CA SER A 623 41.50 -8.94 4.05
C SER A 623 40.97 -7.97 3.00
N LEU A 624 40.33 -8.50 1.93
CA LEU A 624 39.77 -7.68 0.85
C LEU A 624 38.55 -6.86 1.30
N ALA A 625 37.69 -7.43 2.15
CA ALA A 625 36.54 -6.72 2.73
C ALA A 625 36.98 -5.59 3.68
N LYS A 626 38.00 -5.84 4.53
CA LYS A 626 38.60 -4.83 5.41
C LYS A 626 39.30 -3.72 4.61
N PHE A 627 39.98 -4.06 3.51
CA PHE A 627 40.62 -3.09 2.62
C PHE A 627 39.59 -2.14 1.99
N ILE A 628 38.47 -2.68 1.49
CA ILE A 628 37.40 -1.87 0.88
C ILE A 628 36.75 -0.96 1.94
N LEU A 629 36.46 -1.47 3.14
CA LEU A 629 35.84 -0.68 4.22
C LEU A 629 36.76 0.43 4.76
N ASN A 630 38.08 0.19 4.81
CA ASN A 630 39.07 1.19 5.23
C ASN A 630 39.24 2.33 4.20
N ASN A 631 39.09 2.04 2.92
CA ASN A 631 39.20 3.06 1.87
C ASN A 631 37.94 3.95 1.81
N VAL A 632 36.76 3.37 2.04
CA VAL A 632 35.49 4.11 2.19
C VAL A 632 35.52 5.06 3.39
N THR A 633 36.12 4.65 4.51
CA THR A 633 36.23 5.48 5.73
C THR A 633 37.34 6.55 5.64
N LYS A 634 38.44 6.29 4.93
CA LYS A 634 39.47 7.31 4.64
C LYS A 634 38.98 8.43 3.72
N ALA A 635 38.15 8.13 2.71
CA ALA A 635 37.58 9.14 1.82
C ALA A 635 36.61 10.11 2.52
N LYS A 636 36.02 9.70 3.66
CA LYS A 636 35.19 10.58 4.50
C LYS A 636 36.02 11.61 5.29
N ARG A 637 37.33 11.36 5.49
CA ARG A 637 38.26 12.24 6.23
C ARG A 637 39.01 13.23 5.34
N SER A 638 39.08 13.02 4.02
CA SER A 638 39.81 13.90 3.09
C SER A 638 38.98 15.04 2.49
N ARG A 639 37.77 15.31 2.99
CA ARG A 639 36.86 16.37 2.48
C ARG A 639 37.08 17.78 3.06
N THR A 640 38.15 18.01 3.83
CA THR A 640 38.45 19.33 4.43
C THR A 640 39.52 20.15 3.70
N ALA A 641 39.90 19.83 2.47
CA ALA A 641 40.78 20.72 1.71
C ALA A 641 40.63 20.62 0.18
N SER A 642 40.56 21.81 -0.43
CA SER A 642 40.93 22.21 -1.81
C SER A 642 39.85 22.33 -2.91
N GLU A 643 39.79 23.56 -3.44
CA GLU A 643 39.19 24.03 -4.70
C GLU A 643 40.02 23.63 -5.94
N PRO A 644 39.44 23.60 -7.15
CA PRO A 644 40.22 23.55 -8.39
C PRO A 644 40.03 24.76 -9.32
N ALA A 645 41.15 25.23 -9.87
CA ALA A 645 41.25 26.23 -10.93
C ALA A 645 41.00 25.63 -12.33
N SER A 646 40.39 26.43 -13.21
CA SER A 646 40.02 26.11 -14.58
C SER A 646 41.06 26.59 -15.61
N ARG A 647 41.16 25.88 -16.76
CA ARG A 647 41.66 26.46 -18.02
C ARG A 647 41.15 25.69 -19.23
N SER A 648 40.49 26.43 -20.13
CA SER A 648 40.00 26.03 -21.45
C SER A 648 41.00 26.42 -22.55
N LYS A 649 40.93 25.76 -23.72
CA LYS A 649 41.04 26.38 -25.06
C LYS A 649 40.95 25.36 -26.22
N GLY A 650 40.09 25.68 -27.20
CA GLY A 650 40.45 25.65 -28.63
C GLY A 650 40.11 24.42 -29.47
N SER A 651 39.04 24.52 -30.27
CA SER A 651 38.86 23.85 -31.57
C SER A 651 39.39 24.77 -32.70
N PRO A 652 39.67 24.31 -33.96
CA PRO A 652 38.60 24.11 -34.96
C PRO A 652 38.84 23.14 -36.16
N LYS A 653 37.70 22.79 -36.81
CA LYS A 653 37.42 22.66 -38.28
C LYS A 653 37.72 21.40 -39.13
N SER A 654 36.66 21.04 -39.86
CA SER A 654 36.55 20.69 -41.31
C SER A 654 36.40 19.22 -41.74
N GLY A 655 35.47 18.99 -42.68
CA GLY A 655 35.42 17.78 -43.51
C GLY A 655 34.06 17.39 -44.07
N ASP A 656 33.60 18.06 -45.14
CA ASP A 656 32.50 17.67 -46.03
C ASP A 656 32.75 16.34 -46.77
N LYS A 657 31.72 15.49 -46.97
CA LYS A 657 31.55 14.65 -48.19
C LYS A 657 30.08 14.37 -48.53
N LYS A 658 29.74 14.67 -49.79
CA LYS A 658 28.53 14.32 -50.56
C LYS A 658 28.45 12.83 -50.91
N SER A 659 27.23 12.30 -51.09
CA SER A 659 26.91 11.37 -52.19
C SER A 659 25.41 11.34 -52.50
N GLU A 660 25.09 11.39 -53.79
CA GLU A 660 23.76 11.36 -54.42
C GLU A 660 23.19 9.92 -54.53
N SER A 661 21.86 9.80 -54.63
CA SER A 661 21.21 8.94 -55.65
C SER A 661 19.71 9.23 -55.79
N LYS A 662 19.30 9.51 -57.03
CA LYS A 662 17.93 9.63 -57.55
C LYS A 662 17.27 8.25 -57.68
N THR A 663 15.93 8.19 -57.56
CA THR A 663 15.06 7.48 -58.54
C THR A 663 13.61 7.97 -58.48
N THR A 664 13.01 7.98 -59.66
CA THR A 664 11.73 8.49 -60.14
C THR A 664 10.57 7.49 -59.98
N SER A 665 9.32 7.96 -59.84
CA SER A 665 8.16 7.53 -60.66
C SER A 665 6.91 8.36 -60.34
N ALA A 666 6.12 8.65 -61.38
CA ALA A 666 4.93 9.49 -61.41
C ALA A 666 3.69 8.69 -61.90
N ARG A 667 2.52 9.38 -61.88
CA ARG A 667 1.19 9.04 -62.46
C ARG A 667 0.29 8.10 -61.61
N SER A 668 -1.03 8.31 -61.47
CA SER A 668 -2.02 9.03 -62.30
C SER A 668 -3.22 9.59 -61.52
N GLN A 669 -3.77 10.72 -61.98
CA GLN A 669 -5.13 11.22 -61.72
C GLN A 669 -6.17 10.46 -62.56
N ASN A 670 -7.41 10.28 -62.07
CA ASN A 670 -8.67 10.89 -62.58
C ASN A 670 -9.96 10.06 -62.40
N ARG A 671 -11.06 10.82 -62.21
CA ARG A 671 -12.50 10.55 -62.52
C ARG A 671 -13.28 9.64 -61.55
N SER A 672 -14.58 9.85 -61.25
CA SER A 672 -15.58 10.87 -61.62
C SER A 672 -16.89 10.65 -60.83
N ARG A 673 -17.68 11.72 -60.68
CA ARG A 673 -19.09 11.79 -60.26
C ARG A 673 -20.05 10.86 -61.04
N SER A 674 -21.12 10.40 -60.38
CA SER A 674 -22.49 10.38 -60.92
C SER A 674 -23.55 10.35 -59.80
N LYS A 675 -24.70 10.97 -60.11
CA LYS A 675 -25.95 11.16 -59.33
C LYS A 675 -27.03 10.18 -59.83
N SER A 676 -28.16 10.18 -59.12
CA SER A 676 -29.53 9.65 -59.41
C SER A 676 -29.81 8.27 -58.78
N GLU A 677 -30.99 7.89 -58.28
CA GLU A 677 -32.33 8.50 -58.15
C GLU A 677 -33.20 7.61 -57.22
N GLU A 678 -34.28 8.17 -56.69
CA GLU A 678 -35.59 7.58 -56.33
C GLU A 678 -35.85 6.65 -55.09
N SER A 679 -36.82 7.17 -54.31
CA SER A 679 -37.80 6.65 -53.32
C SER A 679 -38.49 5.29 -53.64
N PRO A 680 -39.27 4.63 -52.73
CA PRO A 680 -40.40 5.23 -51.99
C PRO A 680 -40.71 4.73 -50.55
N LYS A 681 -41.65 5.46 -49.94
CA LYS A 681 -42.26 5.37 -48.61
C LYS A 681 -43.18 4.14 -48.44
N SER A 682 -43.27 3.59 -47.24
CA SER A 682 -44.50 2.96 -46.74
C SER A 682 -44.62 2.93 -45.20
N ILE A 683 -45.62 3.67 -44.70
CA ILE A 683 -46.69 3.25 -43.77
C ILE A 683 -46.30 2.57 -42.45
N SER A 684 -46.56 3.26 -41.33
CA SER A 684 -46.80 2.65 -40.01
C SER A 684 -48.10 3.23 -39.40
N PRO A 685 -49.02 2.41 -38.85
CA PRO A 685 -50.28 2.90 -38.34
C PRO A 685 -50.23 3.19 -36.83
N ARG A 686 -50.87 4.29 -36.46
CA ARG A 686 -51.38 4.58 -35.11
C ARG A 686 -52.49 3.60 -34.74
N ARG A 687 -52.53 3.17 -33.47
CA ARG A 687 -53.80 2.93 -32.75
C ARG A 687 -53.68 3.35 -31.29
N SER A 688 -54.82 3.82 -30.80
CA SER A 688 -55.05 4.64 -29.62
C SER A 688 -56.05 3.97 -28.68
N ARG A 689 -56.12 4.48 -27.42
CA ARG A 689 -57.24 4.38 -26.43
C ARG A 689 -57.30 3.06 -25.64
N SER A 690 -57.59 2.99 -24.32
CA SER A 690 -57.95 3.96 -23.26
C SER A 690 -58.08 3.19 -21.89
N PRO A 691 -58.81 3.61 -20.84
CA PRO A 691 -58.27 3.91 -19.50
C PRO A 691 -58.84 3.02 -18.35
N ARG A 692 -58.29 3.08 -17.13
CA ARG A 692 -59.04 2.72 -15.91
C ARG A 692 -58.55 3.44 -14.65
N LYS A 693 -59.51 3.59 -13.73
CA LYS A 693 -59.66 4.56 -12.64
C LYS A 693 -58.85 4.24 -11.37
N SER A 694 -58.60 5.32 -10.61
CA SER A 694 -58.34 5.56 -9.17
C SER A 694 -58.96 4.56 -8.15
N PRO A 695 -58.62 4.54 -6.81
CA PRO A 695 -58.33 5.72 -5.99
C PRO A 695 -57.41 5.65 -4.72
N GLU A 696 -57.14 6.87 -4.20
CA GLU A 696 -57.08 7.32 -2.79
C GLU A 696 -55.81 7.24 -1.90
N LYS A 697 -55.38 8.47 -1.51
CA LYS A 697 -54.97 9.00 -0.19
C LYS A 697 -53.76 8.41 0.55
N SER A 698 -52.73 9.24 0.76
CA SER A 698 -52.58 9.98 2.03
C SER A 698 -51.42 10.99 1.99
N THR A 699 -51.64 12.04 2.76
CA THR A 699 -50.89 13.26 3.06
C THR A 699 -49.49 13.07 3.64
N GLN A 700 -48.53 13.94 3.25
CA GLN A 700 -47.80 14.78 4.21
C GLN A 700 -47.01 15.90 3.51
N GLU A 701 -47.19 17.11 4.03
CA GLU A 701 -46.61 18.37 3.56
C GLU A 701 -45.15 18.54 4.01
N SER A 702 -44.35 19.26 3.22
CA SER A 702 -43.08 19.85 3.63
C SER A 702 -42.85 21.17 2.86
N PRO A 703 -42.36 22.25 3.50
CA PRO A 703 -42.45 23.59 2.93
C PRO A 703 -41.26 23.93 2.03
N THR A 704 -41.53 24.38 0.80
CA THR A 704 -40.53 24.98 -0.08
C THR A 704 -40.46 26.50 0.14
N ARG A 705 -39.30 26.96 0.59
CA ARG A 705 -38.92 28.39 0.68
C ARG A 705 -38.79 28.96 -0.74
N LYS A 706 -39.68 29.88 -1.10
CA LYS A 706 -39.59 30.75 -2.29
C LYS A 706 -38.39 31.70 -2.15
N LYS A 707 -37.42 31.65 -3.07
CA LYS A 707 -36.49 32.75 -3.34
C LYS A 707 -37.04 33.56 -4.51
N SER A 708 -37.20 34.85 -4.28
CA SER A 708 -37.67 35.86 -5.22
C SER A 708 -36.54 36.28 -6.17
N ASP A 709 -36.71 36.04 -7.47
CA ASP A 709 -35.92 36.67 -8.52
C ASP A 709 -36.34 38.13 -8.70
N ARG A 710 -35.45 39.05 -8.34
CA ARG A 710 -35.61 40.48 -8.63
C ARG A 710 -34.84 40.81 -9.90
N LYS A 711 -35.56 40.86 -11.03
CA LYS A 711 -35.07 41.43 -12.30
C LYS A 711 -34.72 42.90 -12.09
N LEU A 712 -33.45 43.27 -12.29
CA LEU A 712 -33.01 44.66 -12.39
C LEU A 712 -33.16 45.16 -13.83
N ARG A 713 -33.52 46.45 -13.94
CA ARG A 713 -33.83 47.16 -15.19
C ARG A 713 -32.55 47.55 -15.92
N LYS A 714 -32.71 47.70 -17.23
CA LYS A 714 -31.73 48.15 -18.22
C LYS A 714 -31.56 49.67 -18.09
N GLY A 715 -30.33 50.14 -17.85
CA GLY A 715 -29.94 51.54 -18.01
C GLY A 715 -29.86 52.38 -16.72
N GLU A 716 -28.92 52.05 -15.83
CA GLU A 716 -28.36 53.00 -14.87
C GLU A 716 -26.83 52.91 -14.93
N VAL A 717 -26.20 54.05 -15.20
CA VAL A 717 -24.75 54.26 -15.25
C VAL A 717 -24.32 54.81 -13.89
N HIS A 718 -23.28 54.23 -13.30
CA HIS A 718 -22.58 54.74 -12.11
C HIS A 718 -21.08 54.84 -12.43
N PRO A 719 -20.31 55.68 -11.71
CA PRO A 719 -19.35 56.63 -12.26
C PRO A 719 -17.97 56.01 -12.46
N ASP A 720 -17.16 56.66 -13.30
CA ASP A 720 -15.77 56.31 -13.59
C ASP A 720 -14.92 56.12 -12.32
N PRO A 721 -13.95 55.18 -12.33
CA PRO A 721 -12.99 55.04 -11.26
C PRO A 721 -11.93 56.15 -11.35
N THR A 722 -11.71 56.80 -10.22
CA THR A 722 -10.65 57.75 -9.94
C THR A 722 -9.27 57.17 -10.29
N GLU A 723 -8.56 57.81 -11.22
CA GLU A 723 -7.11 57.64 -11.37
C GLU A 723 -6.42 58.17 -10.10
N VAL A 724 -5.82 57.27 -9.33
CA VAL A 724 -4.81 57.63 -8.32
C VAL A 724 -3.49 57.05 -8.80
N SER A 725 -2.73 57.90 -9.48
CA SER A 725 -1.30 57.75 -9.70
C SER A 725 -0.59 58.07 -8.38
N LEU A 726 0.05 57.08 -7.77
CA LEU A 726 1.01 57.29 -6.68
C LEU A 726 2.43 57.16 -7.24
N GLY A 727 3.10 58.31 -7.25
CA GLY A 727 4.46 58.51 -7.69
C GLY A 727 5.51 57.94 -6.72
N THR A 728 6.73 57.93 -7.21
CA THR A 728 7.93 57.27 -6.67
C THR A 728 8.63 57.99 -5.50
N ASP A 729 7.95 58.84 -4.75
CA ASP A 729 8.61 59.71 -3.75
C ASP A 729 8.04 59.54 -2.34
N THR A 730 8.20 58.38 -1.70
CA THR A 730 7.96 58.23 -0.23
C THR A 730 8.65 57.02 0.42
N LEU A 731 9.93 56.76 0.12
CA LEU A 731 10.71 55.71 0.80
C LEU A 731 12.11 56.16 1.27
N ASN A 732 12.32 57.46 1.50
CA ASN A 732 13.59 58.02 1.98
C ASN A 732 13.50 58.82 3.30
N SER A 733 12.45 58.65 4.12
CA SER A 733 12.31 59.44 5.36
C SER A 733 12.08 58.61 6.64
N PHE A 734 12.57 57.38 6.71
CA PHE A 734 12.34 56.51 7.88
C PHE A 734 13.63 56.00 8.57
N PHE A 735 14.81 56.51 8.20
CA PHE A 735 16.10 56.01 8.74
C PHE A 735 17.03 57.06 9.38
N ASP A 736 16.56 58.28 9.68
CA ASP A 736 17.45 59.36 10.15
C ASP A 736 17.41 59.66 11.66
N ASP A 737 16.72 58.89 12.51
CA ASP A 737 16.44 59.34 13.88
C ASP A 737 16.84 58.39 15.03
N LEU A 738 17.96 57.67 14.92
CA LEU A 738 18.62 57.03 16.08
C LEU A 738 20.15 56.95 15.91
N SER A 739 20.85 58.07 16.09
CA SER A 739 22.29 58.07 16.39
C SER A 739 22.59 59.02 17.56
N ASP A 740 22.57 58.51 18.79
CA ASP A 740 23.41 59.09 19.82
C ASP A 740 23.85 58.08 20.89
N ALA A 741 25.10 58.26 21.33
CA ALA A 741 25.82 57.59 22.41
C ALA A 741 26.43 56.17 22.16
N GLY A 742 27.72 56.18 21.80
CA GLY A 742 28.75 55.82 22.78
C GLY A 742 29.49 54.47 22.69
N SER A 743 30.80 54.57 22.38
CA SER A 743 31.92 53.75 22.91
C SER A 743 32.36 52.45 22.21
N VAL A 744 33.34 52.57 21.28
CA VAL A 744 34.75 52.09 21.37
C VAL A 744 34.95 50.75 22.12
N LYS A 745 35.50 49.63 21.59
CA LYS A 745 36.63 49.38 20.65
C LYS A 745 36.55 47.92 20.15
N ASP A 746 37.21 47.65 19.01
CA ASP A 746 37.48 46.34 18.36
C ASP A 746 36.50 45.89 17.25
N THR A 747 36.53 46.61 16.12
CA THR A 747 36.09 46.10 14.80
C THR A 747 36.81 46.86 13.68
N VAL A 748 38.08 46.53 13.42
CA VAL A 748 38.81 47.03 12.23
C VAL A 748 39.01 45.93 11.16
N ALA A 749 38.75 44.66 11.48
CA ALA A 749 38.83 43.57 10.48
C ALA A 749 37.49 43.25 9.77
N ALA A 750 36.36 43.78 10.25
CA ALA A 750 35.03 43.52 9.68
C ALA A 750 34.58 44.56 8.63
N LYS A 751 35.34 45.66 8.45
CA LYS A 751 34.95 46.80 7.62
C LYS A 751 35.45 46.70 6.16
N GLU A 752 36.53 45.96 5.91
CA GLU A 752 36.97 45.67 4.53
C GLU A 752 36.14 44.58 3.84
N PHE A 753 35.53 43.66 4.60
CA PHE A 753 34.72 42.58 4.04
C PHE A 753 33.33 43.05 3.58
N LEU A 754 32.74 44.04 4.27
CA LEU A 754 31.40 44.56 3.93
C LEU A 754 31.42 45.65 2.85
N GLN A 755 32.58 46.19 2.51
CA GLN A 755 32.69 47.20 1.44
C GLN A 755 32.91 46.60 0.04
N THR A 756 33.14 45.28 -0.07
CA THR A 756 33.19 44.56 -1.35
C THR A 756 31.81 44.01 -1.78
N VAL A 757 30.84 43.92 -0.85
CA VAL A 757 29.55 43.25 -1.13
C VAL A 757 28.48 44.23 -1.62
N LEU A 758 28.67 45.56 -1.46
CA LEU A 758 27.65 46.54 -1.83
C LEU A 758 28.26 47.75 -2.55
N SER A 759 28.49 47.62 -3.85
CA SER A 759 28.37 48.74 -4.81
C SER A 759 27.84 48.22 -6.15
N PRO A 760 26.84 48.92 -6.74
CA PRO A 760 26.25 48.56 -8.01
C PRO A 760 27.02 49.24 -9.14
N ASP A 761 27.51 48.45 -10.09
CA ASP A 761 27.71 48.78 -11.51
C ASP A 761 28.73 47.79 -12.10
N ILE A 762 28.27 46.88 -12.98
CA ILE A 762 28.99 46.08 -14.01
C ILE A 762 28.03 44.95 -14.48
N PRO A 763 28.03 44.55 -15.77
CA PRO A 763 26.83 44.32 -16.57
C PRO A 763 26.17 42.95 -16.39
N SER A 764 24.84 42.99 -16.42
CA SER A 764 23.93 41.84 -16.47
C SER A 764 24.14 40.99 -17.72
N SER A 765 24.82 39.86 -17.58
CA SER A 765 24.60 38.69 -18.43
C SER A 765 24.98 37.42 -17.67
N ARG A 766 24.19 37.08 -16.64
CA ARG A 766 24.06 35.68 -16.22
C ARG A 766 23.28 34.96 -17.34
N PRO A 767 23.66 33.74 -17.76
CA PRO A 767 22.85 33.00 -18.71
C PRO A 767 21.48 32.79 -18.06
N LEU A 768 20.43 33.30 -18.71
CA LEU A 768 19.04 33.10 -18.32
C LEU A 768 18.86 31.60 -18.07
N SER A 769 18.57 31.24 -16.83
CA SER A 769 18.10 29.90 -16.47
C SER A 769 16.92 29.60 -17.38
N GLU A 770 17.10 28.74 -18.36
CA GLU A 770 16.03 28.39 -19.30
C GLU A 770 14.83 27.89 -18.49
N GLU A 771 13.67 28.47 -18.74
CA GLU A 771 12.43 28.06 -18.08
C GLU A 771 12.21 26.55 -18.33
N PRO A 772 11.88 25.77 -17.29
CA PRO A 772 11.67 24.33 -17.44
C PRO A 772 10.54 24.05 -18.44
N LYS A 773 10.83 23.22 -19.43
CA LYS A 773 9.92 22.85 -20.53
C LYS A 773 9.57 21.37 -20.43
N TYR A 774 8.34 21.00 -20.78
CA TYR A 774 7.92 19.60 -20.85
C TYR A 774 7.91 19.10 -22.30
N VAL A 775 8.23 17.83 -22.53
CA VAL A 775 8.21 17.24 -23.88
C VAL A 775 6.97 16.36 -24.05
N GLN A 776 6.18 16.60 -25.09
CA GLN A 776 4.95 15.85 -25.32
C GLN A 776 5.22 14.34 -25.49
N GLY A 777 4.48 13.54 -24.73
CA GLY A 777 4.57 12.07 -24.69
C GLY A 777 5.69 11.52 -23.81
N PHE A 778 6.52 12.36 -23.19
CA PHE A 778 7.52 11.93 -22.22
C PHE A 778 6.87 11.68 -20.86
N VAL A 779 7.46 10.76 -20.10
CA VAL A 779 7.03 10.43 -18.74
C VAL A 779 7.71 11.39 -17.76
N VAL A 780 6.93 12.06 -16.90
CA VAL A 780 7.47 12.89 -15.83
C VAL A 780 8.14 12.04 -14.75
N ASP A 781 9.07 12.62 -13.99
CA ASP A 781 9.91 11.95 -13.00
C ASP A 781 9.30 11.90 -11.59
N PHE A 782 8.22 12.63 -11.36
CA PHE A 782 7.40 12.59 -10.14
C PHE A 782 6.16 11.70 -10.30
N VAL A 783 5.58 11.28 -9.17
CA VAL A 783 4.35 10.48 -9.09
C VAL A 783 3.29 11.15 -8.26
N GLU A 784 2.04 10.75 -8.43
CA GLU A 784 0.97 11.15 -7.52
C GLU A 784 1.26 10.61 -6.11
N ASP A 785 1.30 11.51 -5.14
CA ASP A 785 1.57 11.22 -3.74
C ASP A 785 0.78 12.21 -2.84
N THR A 786 1.16 12.35 -1.58
CA THR A 786 0.48 13.28 -0.66
C THR A 786 0.69 14.77 -0.99
N THR A 787 1.69 15.07 -1.81
CA THR A 787 2.16 16.41 -2.18
C THR A 787 2.07 16.68 -3.68
N HIS A 788 1.73 15.70 -4.51
CA HIS A 788 1.62 15.83 -5.95
C HIS A 788 0.31 15.20 -6.44
N ASP A 789 -0.50 15.94 -7.19
CA ASP A 789 -1.73 15.45 -7.80
C ASP A 789 -1.70 15.74 -9.30
N ILE A 790 -2.12 14.78 -10.13
CA ILE A 790 -2.01 14.88 -11.58
C ILE A 790 -3.39 14.81 -12.22
N ARG A 791 -3.68 15.73 -13.15
CA ARG A 791 -4.95 15.77 -13.83
C ARG A 791 -4.81 15.80 -15.36
N PRO A 792 -5.52 14.90 -16.08
CA PRO A 792 -5.29 14.65 -17.50
C PRO A 792 -6.11 15.53 -18.45
N GLN A 793 -6.66 16.64 -17.97
CA GLN A 793 -7.41 17.56 -18.82
C GLN A 793 -6.50 18.11 -19.92
N THR A 794 -7.10 18.42 -21.06
CA THR A 794 -6.40 18.82 -22.28
C THR A 794 -6.83 20.18 -22.79
N SER A 795 -7.83 20.77 -22.14
CA SER A 795 -8.47 22.03 -22.51
C SER A 795 -8.99 22.64 -21.21
N VAL A 796 -8.92 23.97 -21.13
CA VAL A 796 -9.27 24.74 -19.93
C VAL A 796 -10.73 24.54 -19.53
N ASP A 797 -11.64 24.44 -20.50
CA ASP A 797 -13.08 24.27 -20.26
C ASP A 797 -13.44 22.98 -19.50
N LYS A 798 -12.56 21.97 -19.57
CA LYS A 798 -12.76 20.69 -18.86
C LYS A 798 -12.24 20.72 -17.44
N ILE A 799 -11.57 21.80 -17.03
CA ILE A 799 -10.99 21.94 -15.71
C ILE A 799 -12.07 22.46 -14.75
N SER A 800 -12.48 21.61 -13.82
CA SER A 800 -13.43 22.01 -12.79
C SER A 800 -12.72 22.78 -11.67
N ILE A 801 -13.05 24.07 -11.52
CA ILE A 801 -12.54 24.90 -10.41
C ILE A 801 -12.88 24.29 -9.04
N THR A 802 -14.04 23.62 -8.92
CA THR A 802 -14.44 22.90 -7.71
C THR A 802 -13.49 21.74 -7.40
N THR A 803 -13.01 21.02 -8.42
CA THR A 803 -12.02 19.96 -8.25
C THR A 803 -10.68 20.52 -7.80
N ILE A 804 -10.20 21.59 -8.43
CA ILE A 804 -8.97 22.29 -8.00
C ILE A 804 -9.10 22.74 -6.54
N GLY A 805 -10.23 23.34 -6.18
CA GLY A 805 -10.50 23.77 -4.80
C GLY A 805 -10.45 22.65 -3.79
N ARG A 806 -10.99 21.46 -4.11
CA ARG A 806 -10.92 20.29 -3.21
C ARG A 806 -9.50 19.78 -3.04
N ILE A 807 -8.72 19.71 -4.11
CA ILE A 807 -7.32 19.26 -4.08
C ILE A 807 -6.47 20.25 -3.30
N THR A 808 -6.65 21.55 -3.57
CA THR A 808 -6.02 22.63 -2.83
C THR A 808 -6.36 22.52 -1.33
N CYS A 809 -7.63 22.37 -0.96
CA CYS A 809 -8.03 22.13 0.43
C CYS A 809 -7.29 20.93 1.03
N ALA A 810 -7.16 19.82 0.28
CA ALA A 810 -6.48 18.63 0.78
C ALA A 810 -4.99 18.90 1.04
N PHE A 811 -4.30 19.60 0.14
CA PHE A 811 -2.90 20.00 0.33
C PHE A 811 -2.72 20.94 1.53
N LEU A 812 -3.54 21.99 1.63
CA LEU A 812 -3.47 22.94 2.74
C LEU A 812 -3.79 22.26 4.09
N ASN A 813 -4.82 21.40 4.13
CA ASN A 813 -5.20 20.67 5.34
C ASN A 813 -4.19 19.59 5.75
N SER A 814 -3.35 19.13 4.81
CA SER A 814 -2.25 18.21 5.14
C SER A 814 -1.10 18.91 5.87
N GLY A 815 -1.02 20.24 5.77
CA GLY A 815 0.07 21.03 6.33
C GLY A 815 1.43 20.73 5.72
N ARG A 816 1.47 20.29 4.45
CA ARG A 816 2.72 20.01 3.69
C ARG A 816 2.83 20.81 2.39
N GLY A 817 1.81 21.62 2.07
CA GLY A 817 1.65 22.19 0.75
C GLY A 817 1.40 21.10 -0.31
N GLY A 818 1.78 21.38 -1.54
CA GLY A 818 1.71 20.41 -2.64
C GLY A 818 1.56 21.06 -4.00
N THR A 819 1.68 20.26 -5.05
CA THR A 819 1.72 20.71 -6.44
C THR A 819 0.68 19.96 -7.26
N LEU A 820 -0.23 20.70 -7.87
CA LEU A 820 -1.21 20.19 -8.81
C LEU A 820 -0.73 20.41 -10.24
N TYR A 821 -0.55 19.31 -10.98
CA TYR A 821 -0.19 19.36 -12.39
C TYR A 821 -1.41 19.09 -13.28
N LEU A 822 -1.66 19.97 -14.23
CA LEU A 822 -2.71 19.82 -15.23
C LEU A 822 -2.07 19.64 -16.62
N GLY A 823 -2.56 18.67 -17.40
CA GLY A 823 -2.03 18.36 -18.72
C GLY A 823 -1.08 17.15 -18.75
N ILE A 824 -1.04 16.36 -17.68
CA ILE A 824 -0.28 15.11 -17.60
C ILE A 824 -1.28 13.95 -17.45
N LYS A 825 -1.10 12.89 -18.23
CA LYS A 825 -1.97 11.70 -18.19
C LYS A 825 -1.70 10.85 -16.94
N PRO A 826 -2.61 9.93 -16.55
CA PRO A 826 -2.41 9.04 -15.39
C PRO A 826 -1.26 8.02 -15.55
N ASP A 827 -0.78 7.84 -16.79
CA ASP A 827 0.43 7.09 -17.10
C ASP A 827 1.71 7.94 -16.96
N TYR A 828 1.59 9.13 -16.37
CA TYR A 828 2.63 10.14 -16.20
C TYR A 828 3.15 10.73 -17.51
N THR A 829 2.47 10.48 -18.65
CA THR A 829 2.89 11.08 -19.92
C THR A 829 2.39 12.50 -20.09
N VAL A 830 3.29 13.41 -20.45
CA VAL A 830 2.97 14.81 -20.76
C VAL A 830 2.07 14.84 -22.00
N ARG A 831 0.91 15.47 -21.88
CA ARG A 831 0.01 15.73 -23.01
C ARG A 831 -0.04 17.22 -23.35
N GLY A 832 -0.01 18.07 -22.32
CA GLY A 832 -0.28 19.49 -22.40
C GLY A 832 -1.78 19.81 -22.41
N ILE A 833 -2.07 21.06 -22.12
CA ILE A 833 -3.38 21.73 -22.21
C ILE A 833 -3.24 22.83 -23.25
N GLU A 834 -4.15 22.83 -24.22
CA GLU A 834 -4.29 23.94 -25.17
C GLU A 834 -4.89 25.12 -24.40
N ILE A 835 -4.10 26.19 -24.26
CA ILE A 835 -4.43 27.39 -23.51
C ILE A 835 -3.77 28.62 -24.15
N THR A 836 -4.62 29.50 -24.67
CA THR A 836 -4.21 30.79 -25.22
C THR A 836 -3.74 31.73 -24.12
N ARG A 837 -3.04 32.81 -24.48
CA ARG A 837 -2.66 33.86 -23.52
C ARG A 837 -3.84 34.40 -22.71
N HIS A 838 -4.97 34.69 -23.37
CA HIS A 838 -6.15 35.22 -22.71
C HIS A 838 -6.72 34.22 -21.69
N GLU A 839 -6.78 32.94 -22.05
CA GLU A 839 -7.23 31.88 -21.14
C GLU A 839 -6.26 31.64 -19.99
N ARG A 840 -4.93 31.84 -20.17
CA ARG A 840 -3.97 31.79 -19.06
C ARG A 840 -4.27 32.85 -18.01
N ASP A 841 -4.61 34.05 -18.45
CA ASP A 841 -4.94 35.16 -17.55
C ASP A 841 -6.28 34.93 -16.84
N GLU A 842 -7.31 34.48 -17.57
CA GLU A 842 -8.60 34.07 -16.97
C GLU A 842 -8.45 32.90 -16.00
N PHE A 843 -7.57 31.93 -16.31
CA PHE A 843 -7.27 30.81 -15.41
C PHE A 843 -6.64 31.29 -14.11
N ARG A 844 -5.62 32.16 -14.18
CA ARG A 844 -5.00 32.79 -12.99
C ARG A 844 -6.04 33.52 -12.15
N LEU A 845 -6.85 34.39 -12.76
CA LEU A 845 -7.94 35.09 -12.07
C LEU A 845 -8.96 34.13 -11.43
N GLY A 846 -9.24 33.00 -12.09
CA GLY A 846 -10.08 31.93 -11.57
C GLY A 846 -9.51 31.29 -10.31
N ILE A 847 -8.20 31.01 -10.30
CA ILE A 847 -7.47 30.52 -9.13
C ILE A 847 -7.47 31.58 -8.02
N ASP A 848 -7.18 32.85 -8.32
CA ASP A 848 -7.14 33.92 -7.31
C ASP A 848 -8.50 34.08 -6.61
N ARG A 849 -9.59 34.04 -7.39
CA ARG A 849 -10.97 34.06 -6.87
C ARG A 849 -11.28 32.82 -6.03
N LEU A 850 -10.76 31.65 -6.42
CA LEU A 850 -10.91 30.41 -5.65
C LEU A 850 -10.19 30.53 -4.30
N MET A 851 -8.92 30.94 -4.29
CA MET A 851 -8.08 31.10 -3.09
C MET A 851 -8.67 32.13 -2.11
N THR A 852 -9.22 33.22 -2.64
CA THR A 852 -9.90 34.27 -1.84
C THR A 852 -11.19 33.76 -1.19
N ARG A 853 -11.85 32.76 -1.78
CA ARG A 853 -13.10 32.17 -1.25
C ARG A 853 -12.88 31.04 -0.27
N MET A 854 -11.64 30.57 -0.12
CA MET A 854 -11.30 29.56 0.89
C MET A 854 -11.42 30.16 2.29
N ILE A 855 -11.62 29.31 3.30
CA ILE A 855 -11.74 29.72 4.69
C ILE A 855 -10.72 28.92 5.51
N PRO A 856 -9.65 29.57 6.04
CA PRO A 856 -9.28 30.97 5.81
C PRO A 856 -8.87 31.26 4.34
N PRO A 857 -8.97 32.51 3.86
CA PRO A 857 -8.49 32.88 2.53
C PRO A 857 -6.98 32.65 2.38
N VAL A 858 -6.56 32.12 1.22
CA VAL A 858 -5.14 31.83 0.95
C VAL A 858 -4.48 33.05 0.28
N LYS A 859 -3.44 33.59 0.93
CA LYS A 859 -2.69 34.75 0.42
C LYS A 859 -1.91 34.39 -0.86
N HIS A 860 -1.70 35.38 -1.74
CA HIS A 860 -1.12 35.19 -3.09
C HIS A 860 0.34 34.73 -3.07
N ASP A 861 1.07 35.01 -1.98
CA ASP A 861 2.44 34.56 -1.76
C ASP A 861 2.52 33.06 -1.38
N LYS A 862 1.38 32.42 -1.07
CA LYS A 862 1.31 31.01 -0.64
C LYS A 862 1.02 30.04 -1.77
N TYR A 863 0.77 30.54 -2.96
CA TYR A 863 0.62 29.70 -4.13
C TYR A 863 1.23 30.34 -5.37
N GLN A 864 1.58 29.51 -6.34
CA GLN A 864 2.13 29.95 -7.61
C GLN A 864 1.47 29.17 -8.75
N VAL A 865 1.07 29.89 -9.81
CA VAL A 865 0.57 29.27 -11.05
C VAL A 865 1.60 29.49 -12.16
N VAL A 866 2.27 28.43 -12.58
CA VAL A 866 3.28 28.43 -13.63
C VAL A 866 2.75 27.68 -14.86
N PHE A 867 2.99 28.23 -16.04
CA PHE A 867 2.58 27.63 -17.31
C PHE A 867 3.82 27.19 -18.07
N HIS A 868 4.16 25.92 -17.99
CA HIS A 868 5.34 25.37 -18.65
C HIS A 868 5.04 25.03 -20.09
N PRO A 869 5.79 25.56 -21.08
CA PRO A 869 5.54 25.27 -22.48
C PRO A 869 5.81 23.79 -22.79
N VAL A 870 4.96 23.21 -23.63
CA VAL A 870 5.12 21.83 -24.12
C VAL A 870 5.76 21.84 -25.49
N ILE A 871 6.82 21.07 -25.63
CA ILE A 871 7.59 20.89 -26.85
C ILE A 871 7.05 19.68 -27.61
N SER A 872 6.89 19.81 -28.94
CA SER A 872 6.45 18.69 -29.78
C SER A 872 7.48 17.57 -29.78
N ARG A 873 7.01 16.32 -29.81
CA ARG A 873 7.87 15.16 -30.06
C ARG A 873 8.41 15.13 -31.49
N SER A 874 7.73 15.79 -32.44
CA SER A 874 8.11 15.81 -33.85
C SER A 874 9.09 16.96 -34.16
N GLY A 875 10.32 16.62 -34.53
CA GLY A 875 11.32 17.55 -35.09
C GLY A 875 12.66 17.52 -34.36
N CYS A 876 13.71 17.05 -35.04
CA CYS A 876 15.12 16.97 -34.62
C CYS A 876 15.46 16.16 -33.34
N ASP A 877 16.64 15.53 -33.39
CA ASP A 877 17.15 14.60 -32.37
C ASP A 877 17.64 15.31 -31.09
N SER A 878 17.69 16.65 -31.05
CA SER A 878 18.07 17.41 -29.85
C SER A 878 16.89 18.14 -29.20
N PRO A 879 16.82 18.22 -27.86
CA PRO A 879 15.69 18.84 -27.14
C PRO A 879 15.64 20.36 -27.38
N ASP A 880 16.82 20.98 -27.45
CA ASP A 880 17.00 22.43 -27.58
C ASP A 880 16.55 22.97 -28.95
N THR A 881 16.45 22.11 -29.96
CA THR A 881 16.03 22.50 -31.33
C THR A 881 14.57 22.22 -31.62
N ARG A 882 13.86 21.54 -30.72
CA ARG A 882 12.44 21.24 -30.89
C ARG A 882 11.61 22.51 -30.71
N LYS A 883 10.65 22.72 -31.61
CA LYS A 883 9.72 23.86 -31.51
C LYS A 883 8.74 23.63 -30.37
N CYS A 884 8.57 24.64 -29.51
CA CYS A 884 7.43 24.73 -28.62
C CYS A 884 6.15 24.66 -29.45
N VAL A 885 5.17 23.87 -29.01
CA VAL A 885 3.85 23.87 -29.61
C VAL A 885 3.14 25.12 -29.10
N GLU A 886 2.70 25.98 -30.02
CA GLU A 886 1.98 27.20 -29.66
C GLU A 886 0.75 26.85 -28.80
N ASP A 887 0.56 27.65 -27.75
CA ASP A 887 -0.53 27.53 -26.79
C ASP A 887 -0.62 26.19 -26.02
N LEU A 888 0.30 25.25 -26.18
CA LEU A 888 0.28 23.98 -25.42
C LEU A 888 1.16 24.06 -24.17
N HIS A 889 0.55 23.94 -22.98
CA HIS A 889 1.25 24.10 -21.71
C HIS A 889 0.92 22.98 -20.70
N VAL A 890 1.84 22.67 -19.79
CA VAL A 890 1.53 22.01 -18.52
C VAL A 890 1.33 23.11 -17.48
N ILE A 891 0.21 23.07 -16.77
CA ILE A 891 -0.07 24.04 -15.70
C ILE A 891 0.39 23.43 -14.38
N GLU A 892 1.28 24.11 -13.70
CA GLU A 892 1.77 23.77 -12.36
C GLU A 892 1.17 24.76 -11.36
N LEU A 893 0.35 24.26 -10.43
CA LEU A 893 -0.18 25.04 -9.30
C LEU A 893 0.47 24.53 -8.01
N THR A 894 1.40 25.32 -7.48
CA THR A 894 2.20 24.96 -6.30
C THR A 894 1.67 25.69 -5.07
N HIS A 895 1.56 24.99 -3.96
CA HIS A 895 1.18 25.51 -2.64
C HIS A 895 2.35 25.34 -1.69
N GLN A 896 2.70 26.42 -0.98
CA GLN A 896 3.71 26.37 0.06
C GLN A 896 3.18 25.66 1.32
N ASP A 897 4.10 25.16 2.15
CA ASP A 897 3.75 24.66 3.48
C ASP A 897 3.16 25.81 4.32
N VAL A 898 1.94 25.62 4.79
CA VAL A 898 1.19 26.62 5.56
C VAL A 898 1.31 26.34 7.07
N ARG A 899 1.75 25.15 7.47
CA ARG A 899 1.78 24.73 8.87
C ARG A 899 2.77 25.56 9.68
N GLU A 900 3.99 25.73 9.17
CA GLU A 900 5.04 26.52 9.83
C GLU A 900 4.63 27.99 9.97
N LEU A 901 3.90 28.53 9.00
CA LEU A 901 3.45 29.92 9.00
C LEU A 901 2.23 30.18 9.89
N VAL A 902 1.26 29.27 9.93
CA VAL A 902 0.14 29.38 10.88
C VAL A 902 0.65 29.26 12.31
N LEU A 903 1.59 28.35 12.56
CA LEU A 903 2.27 28.26 13.84
C LEU A 903 3.02 29.55 14.17
N ASN A 904 3.76 30.13 13.22
CA ASN A 904 4.45 31.41 13.45
C ASN A 904 3.48 32.59 13.65
N GLU A 905 2.35 32.67 12.91
CA GLU A 905 1.33 33.72 13.09
C GLU A 905 0.59 33.57 14.43
N GLU A 906 0.30 32.33 14.86
CA GLU A 906 -0.27 32.04 16.18
C GLU A 906 0.73 32.33 17.30
N GLU A 907 1.99 31.92 17.14
CA GLU A 907 3.07 32.22 18.09
C GLU A 907 3.27 33.72 18.24
N GLN A 908 3.27 34.49 17.15
CA GLN A 908 3.33 35.96 17.21
C GLN A 908 2.13 36.57 17.95
N ARG A 909 0.91 36.02 17.76
CA ARG A 909 -0.27 36.46 18.52
C ARG A 909 -0.15 36.16 20.01
N TYR A 910 0.27 34.94 20.36
CA TYR A 910 0.50 34.55 21.74
C TYR A 910 1.61 35.38 22.39
N GLN A 911 2.70 35.65 21.65
CA GLN A 911 3.80 36.50 22.10
C GLN A 911 3.31 37.92 22.43
N ALA A 912 2.50 38.52 21.53
CA ALA A 912 1.92 39.85 21.75
C ALA A 912 0.96 39.88 22.95
N GLU A 913 0.19 38.82 23.16
CA GLU A 913 -0.69 38.69 24.33
C GLU A 913 0.11 38.54 25.63
N VAL A 914 1.20 37.76 25.61
CA VAL A 914 2.13 37.63 26.74
C VAL A 914 2.78 38.96 27.09
N GLU A 915 3.26 39.72 26.10
CA GLU A 915 3.84 41.05 26.29
C GLU A 915 2.83 42.06 26.86
N SER A 916 1.59 42.01 26.40
CA SER A 916 0.46 42.81 26.93
C SER A 916 0.19 42.48 28.40
N LEU A 917 0.11 41.19 28.75
CA LEU A 917 -0.11 40.73 30.12
C LEU A 917 1.07 41.09 31.04
N GLN A 918 2.31 40.97 30.57
CA GLN A 918 3.50 41.38 31.32
C GLN A 918 3.50 42.88 31.61
N SER A 919 3.10 43.70 30.63
CA SER A 919 2.97 45.16 30.79
C SER A 919 1.91 45.53 31.84
N GLU A 920 0.77 44.83 31.86
CA GLU A 920 -0.29 45.07 32.85
C GLU A 920 0.12 44.59 34.26
N ILE A 921 0.82 43.46 34.38
CA ILE A 921 1.40 43.02 35.66
C ILE A 921 2.38 44.07 36.20
N GLN A 922 3.24 44.63 35.35
CA GLN A 922 4.20 45.66 35.73
C GLN A 922 3.51 46.95 36.17
N ARG A 923 2.43 47.33 35.49
CA ARG A 923 1.57 48.46 35.87
C ARG A 923 0.94 48.26 37.25
N LEU A 924 0.36 47.09 37.51
CA LEU A 924 -0.24 46.75 38.80
C LEU A 924 0.81 46.73 39.93
N GLN A 925 1.99 46.16 39.68
CA GLN A 925 3.10 46.19 40.62
C GLN A 925 3.56 47.63 40.95
N THR A 926 3.52 48.53 39.96
CA THR A 926 3.86 49.95 40.16
C THR A 926 2.80 50.66 41.00
N GLN A 927 1.51 50.36 40.79
CA GLN A 927 0.43 50.89 41.63
C GLN A 927 0.54 50.42 43.09
N LEU A 928 0.82 49.12 43.29
CA LEU A 928 1.04 48.54 44.62
C LEU A 928 2.27 49.11 45.34
N ARG A 929 3.31 49.50 44.59
CA ARG A 929 4.52 50.12 45.14
C ARG A 929 4.39 51.62 45.39
N SER A 930 3.35 52.28 44.86
CA SER A 930 3.13 53.69 45.17
C SER A 930 2.66 53.81 46.63
N PRO A 931 3.45 54.45 47.51
CA PRO A 931 3.10 54.54 48.92
C PRO A 931 1.79 55.32 49.06
N SER A 932 0.80 54.71 49.72
CA SER A 932 -0.41 55.37 50.21
C SER A 932 -0.03 56.71 50.81
N ARG A 933 -0.31 57.80 50.10
CA ARG A 933 -0.25 59.14 50.68
C ARG A 933 -1.43 59.25 51.63
N ASP A 934 -1.19 58.90 52.88
CA ASP A 934 -2.10 59.11 53.99
C ASP A 934 -2.38 60.62 54.14
N ASN A 935 -3.54 61.03 53.62
CA ASN A 935 -4.17 62.28 53.97
C ASN A 935 -4.83 62.10 55.35
N HIS A 936 -4.04 62.32 56.41
CA HIS A 936 -4.58 62.60 57.72
C HIS A 936 -5.15 64.03 57.74
N ASN A 937 -6.48 64.16 57.84
CA ASN A 937 -7.06 65.31 58.52
C ASN A 937 -8.25 64.89 59.39
N LYS A 938 -8.26 65.48 60.59
CA LYS A 938 -9.12 65.26 61.77
C LYS A 938 -10.59 65.57 61.44
N ASP A 939 -11.63 65.00 62.07
CA ASP A 939 -12.04 65.17 63.47
C ASP A 939 -13.20 64.19 63.83
N SER A 940 -13.15 63.67 65.07
CA SER A 940 -14.18 63.29 66.09
C SER A 940 -15.70 63.11 65.77
N PRO A 941 -16.58 62.54 66.66
CA PRO A 941 -16.37 62.04 68.04
C PRO A 941 -17.09 60.70 68.44
N GLN A 942 -16.77 60.28 69.67
CA GLN A 942 -17.63 59.64 70.69
C GLN A 942 -18.13 58.18 70.58
N LYS A 943 -17.49 57.35 71.44
CA LYS A 943 -18.07 56.54 72.52
C LYS A 943 -19.43 55.84 72.28
N GLY A 944 -19.39 54.51 72.45
CA GLY A 944 -20.31 53.84 73.36
C GLY A 944 -20.76 52.45 72.94
N ASN A 945 -20.26 51.44 73.68
CA ASN A 945 -20.89 50.14 74.00
C ASN A 945 -21.23 49.22 72.80
N GLY A 946 -21.01 47.91 72.80
CA GLY A 946 -20.67 46.96 73.83
C GLY A 946 -20.94 45.57 73.26
N SER A 947 -19.96 44.69 73.41
CA SER A 947 -20.15 43.28 73.80
C SER A 947 -20.73 42.25 72.82
N ALA A 948 -19.93 41.19 72.66
CA ALA A 948 -20.26 39.77 72.83
C ALA A 948 -20.34 38.89 71.58
N LEU A 949 -19.82 37.66 71.81
CA LEU A 949 -19.86 36.42 71.04
C LEU A 949 -18.77 36.29 69.96
N SER A 950 -17.61 35.67 70.21
CA SER A 950 -17.24 34.32 70.69
C SER A 950 -17.29 33.21 69.63
N ASN A 951 -16.12 32.57 69.49
CA ASN A 951 -15.88 31.13 69.26
C ASN A 951 -16.19 30.49 67.89
N MET A 952 -15.14 30.01 67.22
CA MET A 952 -14.79 28.58 67.03
C MET A 952 -13.52 28.51 66.13
N ALA A 953 -12.37 28.13 66.69
CA ALA A 953 -11.76 26.79 66.67
C ALA A 953 -10.90 26.53 65.39
N SER A 954 -9.55 26.57 65.51
CA SER A 954 -8.63 25.40 65.65
C SER A 954 -8.24 24.82 64.28
N GLY A 955 -7.00 24.66 63.82
CA GLY A 955 -5.70 24.48 64.47
C GLY A 955 -5.22 23.04 64.28
N VAL A 956 -4.21 22.77 63.44
CA VAL A 956 -3.36 21.55 63.51
C VAL A 956 -1.96 21.85 62.94
N MET A 957 -0.96 21.33 63.66
CA MET A 957 0.50 21.46 63.57
C MET A 957 1.16 20.19 62.99
N GLN A 958 2.44 20.33 62.58
CA GLN A 958 3.55 19.33 62.61
C GLN A 958 3.40 18.06 61.73
N GLY A 959 4.45 17.42 61.21
CA GLY A 959 5.91 17.56 61.33
C GLY A 959 6.63 16.32 60.74
N ASN A 960 7.97 16.41 60.74
CA ASN A 960 8.98 15.34 60.77
C ASN A 960 9.41 14.56 59.50
N SER A 961 10.71 14.71 59.21
CA SER A 961 11.58 13.77 58.50
C SER A 961 12.04 12.63 59.41
N LEU A 962 12.29 11.44 58.85
CA LEU A 962 13.27 10.47 59.38
C LEU A 962 13.72 9.49 58.28
N ASN A 963 15.02 9.22 58.25
CA ASN A 963 15.71 8.17 57.50
C ASN A 963 15.26 6.76 57.92
N SER A 964 15.34 5.76 57.03
CA SER A 964 15.84 4.43 57.39
C SER A 964 16.21 3.56 56.17
N SER A 965 17.34 2.89 56.31
CA SER A 965 17.92 1.80 55.52
C SER A 965 17.42 0.42 55.98
N SER A 966 17.29 -0.57 55.09
CA SER A 966 17.57 -2.02 55.26
C SER A 966 16.94 -2.78 54.07
N ASP A 967 17.69 -3.47 53.21
CA ASP A 967 18.34 -4.77 53.37
C ASP A 967 17.40 -5.90 53.83
N ARG A 968 16.98 -6.77 52.88
CA ARG A 968 16.55 -8.16 53.12
C ARG A 968 16.50 -9.00 51.82
N SER A 969 17.20 -10.13 51.92
CA SER A 969 17.39 -11.25 50.99
C SER A 969 16.14 -12.09 50.66
N PRO A 970 16.16 -12.95 49.62
CA PRO A 970 15.01 -13.76 49.18
C PRO A 970 14.97 -15.14 49.87
N PRO A 971 13.80 -15.81 49.95
CA PRO A 971 13.74 -17.20 50.37
C PRO A 971 13.92 -18.16 49.19
N LYS A 972 14.74 -19.18 49.42
CA LYS A 972 14.81 -20.43 48.67
C LYS A 972 13.66 -21.33 49.10
N GLU A 973 12.89 -21.86 48.16
CA GLU A 973 12.20 -23.14 48.36
C GLU A 973 12.37 -24.04 47.13
N ALA A 974 12.75 -25.27 47.42
CA ALA A 974 12.94 -26.36 46.50
C ALA A 974 11.72 -27.27 46.57
N ILE A 975 11.10 -27.56 45.43
CA ILE A 975 10.21 -28.73 45.27
C ILE A 975 10.54 -29.39 43.92
N SER A 976 10.91 -30.66 44.02
CA SER A 976 11.22 -31.60 42.93
C SER A 976 9.98 -32.02 42.12
N PRO A 977 10.16 -32.47 40.87
CA PRO A 977 9.05 -32.75 39.95
C PRO A 977 8.59 -34.21 40.00
N SER A 978 7.30 -34.44 39.81
CA SER A 978 6.76 -35.74 39.42
C SER A 978 5.63 -35.54 38.40
N SER A 979 5.93 -35.77 37.12
CA SER A 979 4.93 -36.00 36.09
C SER A 979 5.45 -37.09 35.12
N PRO A 980 4.63 -38.11 34.81
CA PRO A 980 5.00 -39.18 33.89
C PRO A 980 4.84 -38.70 32.44
N GLY A 981 5.75 -39.16 31.58
CA GLY A 981 5.78 -38.82 30.17
C GLY A 981 4.71 -39.53 29.35
N GLU A 982 4.08 -38.76 28.46
CA GLU A 982 3.37 -39.29 27.29
C GLU A 982 4.19 -39.01 26.03
N LYS A 983 4.57 -40.10 25.35
CA LYS A 983 5.17 -40.12 24.02
C LYS A 983 4.05 -40.01 22.99
N CYS A 984 4.05 -38.96 22.18
CA CYS A 984 3.30 -38.95 20.92
C CYS A 984 4.26 -39.19 19.75
N ASN A 985 4.15 -40.38 19.16
CA ASN A 985 4.64 -40.68 17.82
C ASN A 985 3.70 -40.01 16.81
N VAL A 986 4.27 -39.34 15.80
CA VAL A 986 3.53 -38.85 14.63
C VAL A 986 4.06 -39.58 13.40
N SER A 987 3.16 -40.31 12.74
CA SER A 987 3.25 -40.80 11.36
C SER A 987 2.61 -39.79 10.42
#